data_AF-A0AAX3NEF2-F1
#
_entry.id   AF-A0AAX3NEF2-F1
#
_cell.length_a   1.000
_cell.length_b   1.000
_cell.length_c   1.000
_cell.angle_alpha   90.00
_cell.angle_beta   90.00
_cell.angle_gamma   90.00
#
_symmetry.space_group_name_H-M   'P 1'
#
loop_
_entity.id
_entity.type
_entity.pdbx_description
1 polymer ?
#
loop_
_entity_poly.entity_id
_entity_poly.type
_entity_poly.pdbx_seq_one_letter_code
_entity_poly.pdbx_strand_id
1 'polypeptide(L)'
;MTRIKHIFSKLNVRHRVLLSALLLTLIATGITGTLAWSSGRQSALNQGQTSTEMRPVHLLKLERDTEGNQTEIAVPGADFVLYNNQDPENPVQIQTTFTTDQEGRITVSLPPGQYFFQEIRLPYGFAPDLDSDNQPIRRYDFTVTMDTTNDSPIVTVYNRRLSGDLIIEKTLVNDDGQELSDEQRTQLFEFRVTFSDNGTYEYQINGEGDMHELASGETLKLAHGQRAVFTNIPVGVHYTVEEVDMTHGQANNSSGNISTTPSIVAFTNRDMTRRGNLILEKEVQNSDGSPVTDEQKLLDFEFEIEFSNVPDGASFRFTTNRYQIDDDPNNDDDIREGTITSGDTLTLRHGEILTIHDLPVSASYQIRELDTPDFVSGTGTVEGNIVQDANNRHRFINSYQVGGVEPSPGALSFEKQVISEDEAAREREFEFEVTFEPNENQVFQYRIVEGTTEGALQDFVSGDTIRLRHGQKVVFPDLPPGLTYTIREIPSDDFFESIDEVSGTTLSGGSSHHIFVNREIPSGSAHLIIEKNVLGVGYNADHEFLFDLYINGVRQEEVIRLRSGQSSEPIELELGDRWRVVERDSYSSGFSQESISNATGTVGQVHIGQNIYVRQTNRYIRETINLSGLKTWEMPTGVQPPQHITVQLMQGNIVVRQINVEGPHWTYSFENLPKFDNEGNEIHYTVREVPISGWQTETNPDNINLHNVWVDPAIARLEIEKQITGDAAPNDERFEFVMNPGGHVVTITNNGRVSFPELSFDRPGTFEFTIHETRGSTLGWVYDNSEYKWFVKVEQGTDGLLSLTEQWLTKNGERIDGLRPVFTNRFDASALLGETIDIPVKKVWNHKELTKDLQPHMIVVQLMTGDKEISRRKVTAESDWETVFQNLPRYDSQGEVIDYQVKELEVNGYAAKIRGSAQKGFTIQNTYVGMKEPPSQAPAPDRPSTTERLPDVGDRLTLVAIALGLVCLRIAYLLYKETRSKKD
;
A
#
# COMPACT_ATOMS: atom_id res chain seq x y z
N MET A 1 25.71 21.28 60.81
CA MET A 1 25.28 21.56 62.22
C MET A 1 26.14 22.63 62.92
N THR A 2 26.71 23.59 62.18
CA THR A 2 27.61 24.62 62.72
C THR A 2 27.06 26.05 62.57
N ARG A 3 25.88 26.21 61.95
CA ARG A 3 25.08 27.46 61.93
C ARG A 3 23.74 27.38 62.69
N ILE A 4 23.35 26.21 63.19
CA ILE A 4 22.13 26.02 64.01
C ILE A 4 22.41 26.23 65.50
N LYS A 5 23.62 25.91 65.98
CA LYS A 5 24.02 26.18 67.39
C LYS A 5 24.10 27.67 67.75
N HIS A 6 24.22 28.56 66.75
CA HIS A 6 24.31 30.01 66.95
C HIS A 6 22.96 30.74 66.91
N ILE A 7 21.90 30.06 66.42
CA ILE A 7 20.52 30.58 66.42
C ILE A 7 19.82 30.20 67.72
N PHE A 8 20.14 29.03 68.30
CA PHE A 8 19.55 28.60 69.57
C PHE A 8 20.04 29.40 70.79
N SER A 9 21.15 30.14 70.72
CA SER A 9 21.71 30.87 71.88
C SER A 9 21.06 32.24 72.14
N LYS A 10 20.14 32.72 71.29
CA LYS A 10 19.42 34.00 71.47
C LYS A 10 17.93 33.86 71.80
N LEU A 11 17.39 32.64 71.93
CA LEU A 11 15.99 32.46 72.35
C LEU A 11 15.83 32.45 73.88
N ASN A 12 15.00 33.36 74.37
CA ASN A 12 14.66 33.48 75.78
C ASN A 12 13.76 32.31 76.24
N VAL A 13 13.88 31.92 77.51
CA VAL A 13 13.40 30.63 78.09
C VAL A 13 11.93 30.28 77.77
N ARG A 14 11.06 31.30 77.59
CA ARG A 14 9.65 31.11 77.19
C ARG A 14 9.46 30.44 75.81
N HIS A 15 10.35 30.66 74.84
CA HIS A 15 10.23 30.05 73.52
C HIS A 15 10.77 28.62 73.45
N ARG A 16 11.61 28.21 74.41
CA ARG A 16 12.08 26.82 74.53
C ARG A 16 11.01 25.91 75.13
N VAL A 17 10.20 26.42 76.06
CA VAL A 17 9.07 25.68 76.66
C VAL A 17 7.92 25.48 75.66
N LEU A 18 7.66 26.46 74.77
CA LEU A 18 6.66 26.34 73.71
C LEU A 18 7.08 25.37 72.58
N LEU A 19 8.37 25.30 72.23
CA LEU A 19 8.87 24.35 71.24
C LEU A 19 8.86 22.91 71.77
N SER A 20 9.10 22.72 73.08
CA SER A 20 9.00 21.42 73.75
C SER A 20 7.55 20.95 73.91
N ALA A 21 6.58 21.87 74.05
CA ALA A 21 5.16 21.53 74.05
C ALA A 21 4.64 21.16 72.64
N LEU A 22 5.13 21.82 71.58
CA LEU A 22 4.77 21.49 70.19
C LEU A 22 5.32 20.13 69.73
N LEU A 23 6.51 19.75 70.22
CA LEU A 23 7.14 18.46 69.96
C LEU A 23 6.45 17.30 70.72
N LEU A 24 5.84 17.57 71.87
CA LEU A 24 5.02 16.62 72.62
C LEU A 24 3.61 16.42 72.04
N THR A 25 3.06 17.39 71.31
CA THR A 25 1.82 17.22 70.54
C THR A 25 2.01 16.47 69.22
N LEU A 26 3.20 16.50 68.60
CA LEU A 26 3.50 15.72 67.39
C LEU A 26 3.76 14.23 67.67
N ILE A 27 4.10 13.89 68.92
CA ILE A 27 4.33 12.51 69.37
C ILE A 27 3.00 11.83 69.82
N ALA A 28 1.93 12.62 70.02
CA ALA A 28 0.60 12.11 70.40
C ALA A 28 -0.32 11.76 69.21
N THR A 29 0.06 12.02 67.95
CA THR A 29 -0.70 11.62 66.75
C THR A 29 -0.02 10.53 65.91
N GLY A 30 1.02 9.88 66.43
CA GLY A 30 1.78 8.82 65.74
C GLY A 30 1.48 7.39 66.20
N ILE A 31 0.52 7.18 67.11
CA ILE A 31 0.19 5.87 67.68
C ILE A 31 -1.31 5.58 67.54
N THR A 32 -1.79 5.60 66.29
CA THR A 32 -2.93 4.80 65.81
C THR A 32 -2.68 4.53 64.32
N GLY A 33 -1.84 3.55 64.00
CA GLY A 33 -1.45 3.35 62.62
C GLY A 33 -0.57 2.15 62.31
N THR A 34 -0.66 1.04 63.06
CA THR A 34 0.02 -0.23 62.69
C THR A 34 -0.65 -1.44 63.35
N LEU A 35 -1.95 -1.63 63.12
CA LEU A 35 -2.61 -2.96 63.18
C LEU A 35 -3.73 -2.99 62.14
N ALA A 36 -3.36 -2.95 60.86
CA ALA A 36 -4.25 -3.23 59.72
C ALA A 36 -3.43 -3.50 58.44
N TRP A 37 -2.44 -4.40 58.48
CA TRP A 37 -1.66 -4.81 57.29
C TRP A 37 -1.51 -6.33 57.26
N SER A 38 -2.65 -7.03 57.21
CA SER A 38 -2.71 -8.44 56.79
C SER A 38 -4.08 -8.83 56.21
N SER A 39 -4.80 -7.89 55.59
CA SER A 39 -6.04 -8.17 54.86
C SER A 39 -6.26 -7.33 53.59
N GLY A 40 -5.21 -6.65 53.09
CA GLY A 40 -5.28 -5.79 51.90
C GLY A 40 -4.84 -6.45 50.57
N ARG A 41 -4.45 -7.73 50.59
CA ARG A 41 -4.06 -8.48 49.38
C ARG A 41 -5.11 -9.49 48.89
N GLN A 42 -6.27 -9.56 49.54
CA GLN A 42 -7.36 -10.49 49.17
C GLN A 42 -8.70 -9.79 48.90
N SER A 43 -8.69 -8.49 48.62
CA SER A 43 -9.87 -7.71 48.19
C SER A 43 -9.57 -6.75 47.02
N ALA A 44 -8.47 -7.00 46.29
CA ALA A 44 -8.22 -6.43 44.95
C ALA A 44 -8.35 -7.49 43.85
N LEU A 45 -9.03 -8.60 44.14
CA LEU A 45 -9.53 -9.59 43.20
C LEU A 45 -11.00 -9.78 43.55
N ASN A 46 -11.90 -9.27 42.70
CA ASN A 46 -13.37 -9.26 42.80
C ASN A 46 -14.01 -8.10 43.57
N GLN A 47 -13.96 -6.89 43.01
CA GLN A 47 -15.16 -6.14 42.58
C GLN A 47 -14.76 -4.74 42.12
N GLY A 48 -14.50 -4.67 40.83
CA GLY A 48 -14.37 -3.47 40.03
C GLY A 48 -14.64 -3.85 38.60
N GLN A 49 -15.88 -4.28 38.29
CA GLN A 49 -16.40 -4.07 36.95
C GLN A 49 -16.53 -2.54 36.77
N THR A 50 -15.41 -1.87 36.53
CA THR A 50 -15.45 -0.77 35.58
C THR A 50 -15.68 -1.47 34.25
N SER A 51 -16.91 -1.38 33.70
CA SER A 51 -17.03 -1.57 32.26
C SER A 51 -16.08 -0.54 31.66
N THR A 52 -14.97 -0.99 31.08
CA THR A 52 -14.10 -0.08 30.35
C THR A 52 -14.96 0.49 29.24
N GLU A 53 -15.39 1.74 29.38
CA GLU A 53 -16.35 2.34 28.48
C GLU A 53 -15.68 2.47 27.11
N MET A 54 -16.13 1.67 26.15
CA MET A 54 -15.59 1.65 24.80
C MET A 54 -16.11 2.88 24.05
N ARG A 55 -15.22 3.59 23.34
CA ARG A 55 -15.54 4.78 22.56
C ARG A 55 -15.38 4.49 21.06
N PRO A 56 -16.35 4.88 20.21
CA PRO A 56 -16.15 4.80 18.77
C PRO A 56 -15.05 5.78 18.34
N VAL A 57 -14.20 5.32 17.44
CA VAL A 57 -13.11 6.05 16.82
C VAL A 57 -13.22 5.83 15.32
N HIS A 58 -13.14 6.92 14.57
CA HIS A 58 -13.18 6.88 13.11
C HIS A 58 -11.85 7.37 12.53
N LEU A 59 -11.29 6.59 11.62
CA LEU A 59 -10.26 7.02 10.67
C LEU A 59 -10.94 7.35 9.35
N LEU A 60 -10.52 8.43 8.69
CA LEU A 60 -10.95 8.81 7.35
C LEU A 60 -9.73 8.88 6.43
N LYS A 61 -9.74 8.11 5.34
CA LYS A 61 -8.70 8.07 4.32
C LYS A 61 -9.16 8.82 3.06
N LEU A 62 -8.41 9.85 2.70
CA LEU A 62 -8.69 10.75 1.59
C LEU A 62 -7.55 10.77 0.57
N GLU A 63 -7.85 11.27 -0.62
CA GLU A 63 -6.90 11.41 -1.71
C GLU A 63 -6.15 12.76 -1.61
N ARG A 64 -4.85 12.73 -1.90
CA ARG A 64 -4.14 13.86 -2.48
C ARG A 64 -4.09 13.67 -3.98
N ASP A 65 -4.46 14.70 -4.74
CA ASP A 65 -4.45 14.64 -6.20
C ASP A 65 -3.01 14.49 -6.75
N THR A 66 -2.89 14.41 -8.07
CA THR A 66 -1.62 14.22 -8.78
C THR A 66 -0.66 15.41 -8.61
N GLU A 67 -1.16 16.59 -8.22
CA GLU A 67 -0.38 17.79 -7.91
C GLU A 67 0.01 17.87 -6.42
N GLY A 68 -0.55 17.00 -5.58
CA GLY A 68 -0.30 16.92 -4.14
C GLY A 68 -1.27 17.72 -3.26
N ASN A 69 -2.31 18.33 -3.83
CA ASN A 69 -3.34 19.05 -3.08
C ASN A 69 -4.24 18.06 -2.33
N GLN A 70 -4.72 18.45 -1.15
CA GLN A 70 -5.68 17.64 -0.39
C GLN A 70 -7.07 17.72 -1.03
N THR A 71 -7.74 16.57 -1.17
CA THR A 71 -9.10 16.48 -1.69
C THR A 71 -10.07 15.92 -0.63
N GLU A 72 -11.36 15.95 -0.92
CA GLU A 72 -12.41 15.26 -0.14
C GLU A 72 -12.76 13.89 -0.73
N ILE A 73 -12.04 13.42 -1.75
CA ILE A 73 -12.29 12.14 -2.41
C ILE A 73 -11.81 11.01 -1.47
N ALA A 74 -12.73 10.11 -1.14
CA ALA A 74 -12.45 8.96 -0.29
C ALA A 74 -11.58 7.91 -0.99
N VAL A 75 -10.71 7.24 -0.22
CA VAL A 75 -9.84 6.17 -0.74
C VAL A 75 -10.23 4.82 -0.11
N PRO A 76 -11.01 3.99 -0.83
CA PRO A 76 -11.45 2.68 -0.35
C PRO A 76 -10.39 1.59 -0.53
N GLY A 77 -10.46 0.54 0.29
CA GLY A 77 -9.62 -0.66 0.12
C GLY A 77 -8.21 -0.57 0.71
N ALA A 78 -7.92 0.45 1.52
CA ALA A 78 -6.64 0.59 2.21
C ALA A 78 -6.66 -0.26 3.49
N ASP A 79 -5.64 -1.09 3.70
CA ASP A 79 -5.58 -1.97 4.87
C ASP A 79 -4.71 -1.36 5.98
N PHE A 80 -5.23 -1.44 7.20
CA PHE A 80 -4.60 -0.93 8.41
C PHE A 80 -4.55 -1.99 9.51
N VAL A 81 -3.51 -1.91 10.35
CA VAL A 81 -3.41 -2.63 11.62
C VAL A 81 -3.49 -1.62 12.76
N LEU A 82 -4.22 -1.97 13.82
CA LEU A 82 -4.36 -1.14 15.00
C LEU A 82 -3.52 -1.67 16.16
N TYR A 83 -2.73 -0.78 16.76
CA TYR A 83 -1.87 -1.07 17.91
C TYR A 83 -2.28 -0.27 19.15
N ASN A 84 -2.21 -0.91 20.31
CA ASN A 84 -2.18 -0.25 21.61
C ASN A 84 -0.74 0.22 21.88
N ASN A 85 -0.59 1.51 22.15
CA ASN A 85 0.70 2.19 22.33
C ASN A 85 0.89 2.73 23.76
N GLN A 86 0.31 2.07 24.77
CA GLN A 86 0.53 2.44 26.18
C GLN A 86 1.95 2.14 26.68
N ASP A 87 2.62 1.14 26.11
CA ASP A 87 4.06 0.91 26.25
C ASP A 87 4.73 1.12 24.88
N PRO A 88 5.36 2.28 24.62
CA PRO A 88 5.98 2.59 23.33
C PRO A 88 7.14 1.66 22.96
N GLU A 89 7.77 1.00 23.93
CA GLU A 89 8.85 0.05 23.65
C GLU A 89 8.31 -1.31 23.19
N ASN A 90 7.06 -1.64 23.54
CA ASN A 90 6.40 -2.90 23.21
C ASN A 90 4.92 -2.71 22.82
N PRO A 91 4.63 -2.07 21.67
CA PRO A 91 3.25 -1.88 21.22
C PRO A 91 2.56 -3.22 20.95
N VAL A 92 1.33 -3.36 21.43
CA VAL A 92 0.55 -4.61 21.30
C VAL A 92 -0.48 -4.47 20.20
N GLN A 93 -0.44 -5.35 19.20
CA GLN A 93 -1.46 -5.41 18.15
C GLN A 93 -2.81 -5.83 18.75
N ILE A 94 -3.86 -5.08 18.46
CA ILE A 94 -5.21 -5.33 19.03
C ILE A 94 -6.02 -6.25 18.12
N GLN A 95 -5.92 -6.06 16.80
CA GLN A 95 -6.73 -6.76 15.80
C GLN A 95 -5.92 -7.01 14.52
N THR A 96 -6.32 -7.99 13.73
CA THR A 96 -5.61 -8.42 12.51
C THR A 96 -5.51 -7.33 11.46
N THR A 97 -6.63 -6.94 10.83
CA THR A 97 -6.64 -5.98 9.71
C THR A 97 -8.01 -5.29 9.62
N PHE A 98 -7.99 -3.99 9.33
CA PHE A 98 -9.15 -3.18 8.95
C PHE A 98 -8.96 -2.68 7.53
N THR A 99 -10.00 -2.74 6.70
CA THR A 99 -9.97 -2.20 5.35
C THR A 99 -10.88 -0.98 5.30
N THR A 100 -10.45 0.11 4.67
CA THR A 100 -11.32 1.29 4.47
C THR A 100 -12.53 0.94 3.58
N ASP A 101 -13.72 1.37 4.00
CA ASP A 101 -14.95 1.21 3.22
C ASP A 101 -15.01 2.15 2.00
N GLN A 102 -16.14 2.17 1.28
CA GLN A 102 -16.32 3.00 0.08
C GLN A 102 -16.21 4.51 0.37
N GLU A 103 -16.51 4.92 1.60
CA GLU A 103 -16.38 6.27 2.11
C GLU A 103 -15.00 6.55 2.73
N GLY A 104 -14.05 5.61 2.58
CA GLY A 104 -12.68 5.74 3.07
C GLY A 104 -12.56 5.60 4.59
N ARG A 105 -13.58 5.06 5.27
CA ARG A 105 -13.67 5.05 6.73
C ARG A 105 -13.27 3.72 7.33
N ILE A 106 -12.69 3.79 8.54
CA ILE A 106 -12.57 2.67 9.47
C ILE A 106 -13.20 3.10 10.78
N THR A 107 -14.10 2.27 11.33
CA THR A 107 -14.74 2.50 12.62
C THR A 107 -14.38 1.40 13.60
N VAL A 108 -13.82 1.77 14.75
CA VAL A 108 -13.43 0.84 15.82
C VAL A 108 -13.86 1.38 17.17
N SER A 109 -14.27 0.50 18.09
CA SER A 109 -14.57 0.88 19.48
C SER A 109 -13.39 0.56 20.37
N LEU A 110 -12.84 1.55 21.09
CA LEU A 110 -11.62 1.42 21.90
C LEU A 110 -11.79 2.07 23.28
N PRO A 111 -11.14 1.55 24.33
CA PRO A 111 -11.11 2.23 25.62
C PRO A 111 -10.14 3.43 25.59
N PRO A 112 -10.25 4.39 26.53
CA PRO A 112 -9.31 5.51 26.63
C PRO A 112 -7.85 5.05 26.71
N GLY A 113 -6.97 5.69 25.94
CA GLY A 113 -5.57 5.26 25.78
C GLY A 113 -4.87 5.86 24.57
N GLN A 114 -3.60 5.53 24.39
CA GLN A 114 -2.81 5.90 23.21
C GLN A 114 -2.76 4.73 22.23
N TYR A 115 -2.97 5.03 20.95
CA TYR A 115 -3.06 4.05 19.87
C TYR A 115 -2.43 4.59 18.60
N PHE A 116 -2.14 3.72 17.64
CA PHE A 116 -1.86 4.15 16.28
C PHE A 116 -2.42 3.16 15.26
N PHE A 117 -2.82 3.70 14.11
CA PHE A 117 -3.06 2.93 12.90
C PHE A 117 -1.77 2.83 12.10
N GLN A 118 -1.45 1.64 11.62
CA GLN A 118 -0.36 1.38 10.70
C GLN A 118 -0.95 0.96 9.35
N GLU A 119 -0.75 1.76 8.30
CA GLU A 119 -1.15 1.39 6.93
C GLU A 119 -0.19 0.32 6.41
N ILE A 120 -0.77 -0.84 6.08
CA ILE A 120 -0.05 -2.02 5.63
C ILE A 120 -0.34 -2.37 4.16
N ARG A 121 -1.45 -1.88 3.60
CA ARG A 121 -1.77 -2.00 2.17
C ARG A 121 -2.36 -0.71 1.65
N LEU A 122 -1.83 -0.26 0.53
CA LEU A 122 -2.37 0.86 -0.23
C LEU A 122 -3.39 0.35 -1.26
N PRO A 123 -4.37 1.16 -1.64
CA PRO A 123 -5.23 0.87 -2.78
C PRO A 123 -4.48 0.99 -4.11
N TYR A 124 -4.90 0.23 -5.11
CA TYR A 124 -4.31 0.29 -6.45
C TYR A 124 -4.45 1.71 -7.04
N GLY A 125 -3.40 2.21 -7.71
CA GLY A 125 -3.34 3.59 -8.19
C GLY A 125 -2.97 4.65 -7.13
N PHE A 126 -2.52 4.24 -5.93
CA PHE A 126 -2.13 5.17 -4.87
C PHE A 126 -0.74 4.87 -4.28
N ALA A 127 -0.05 5.94 -3.87
CA ALA A 127 1.19 5.91 -3.08
C ALA A 127 0.95 6.43 -1.66
N PRO A 128 1.83 6.10 -0.68
CA PRO A 128 1.77 6.70 0.65
C PRO A 128 1.90 8.22 0.56
N ASP A 129 1.29 8.92 1.52
CA ASP A 129 1.61 10.32 1.76
C ASP A 129 3.07 10.47 2.24
N LEU A 130 3.63 11.67 2.11
CA LEU A 130 4.99 11.97 2.56
C LEU A 130 5.00 12.95 3.72
N ASP A 131 5.97 12.78 4.61
CA ASP A 131 6.29 13.78 5.62
C ASP A 131 7.14 14.94 5.05
N SER A 132 7.51 15.87 5.92
CA SER A 132 8.35 17.03 5.55
C SER A 132 9.74 16.66 5.04
N ASP A 133 10.21 15.44 5.29
CA ASP A 133 11.51 14.91 4.87
C ASP A 133 11.38 13.97 3.66
N ASN A 134 10.25 14.02 2.96
CA ASN A 134 9.89 13.17 1.82
C ASN A 134 9.91 11.66 2.14
N GLN A 135 9.69 11.26 3.40
CA GLN A 135 9.58 9.86 3.79
C GLN A 135 8.12 9.38 3.78
N PRO A 136 7.84 8.13 3.38
CA PRO A 136 6.49 7.58 3.41
C PRO A 136 5.88 7.54 4.81
N ILE A 137 4.76 8.23 5.00
CA ILE A 137 3.97 8.15 6.23
C ILE A 137 3.12 6.89 6.17
N ARG A 138 3.29 6.01 7.16
CA ARG A 138 2.44 4.81 7.32
C ARG A 138 1.92 4.62 8.74
N ARG A 139 2.36 5.42 9.70
CA ARG A 139 1.95 5.37 11.10
C ARG A 139 1.17 6.62 11.46
N TYR A 140 0.02 6.43 12.09
CA TYR A 140 -0.90 7.49 12.43
C TYR A 140 -1.35 7.36 13.88
N ASP A 141 -0.66 8.08 14.76
CA ASP A 141 -0.92 8.09 16.20
C ASP A 141 -2.16 8.91 16.57
N PHE A 142 -2.93 8.41 17.55
CA PHE A 142 -4.08 9.10 18.11
C PHE A 142 -4.31 8.74 19.58
N THR A 143 -5.09 9.57 20.27
CA THR A 143 -5.44 9.36 21.68
C THR A 143 -6.95 9.32 21.85
N VAL A 144 -7.44 8.28 22.52
CA VAL A 144 -8.84 8.16 22.94
C VAL A 144 -8.95 8.70 24.36
N THR A 145 -9.86 9.66 24.58
CA THR A 145 -10.06 10.31 25.89
C THR A 145 -11.44 9.98 26.46
N MET A 146 -11.74 10.45 27.67
CA MET A 146 -13.07 10.22 28.28
C MET A 146 -14.18 11.03 27.58
N ASP A 147 -13.82 12.15 26.94
CA ASP A 147 -14.77 13.11 26.32
C ASP A 147 -15.03 12.84 24.83
N THR A 148 -14.32 11.89 24.20
CA THR A 148 -14.55 11.49 22.80
C THR A 148 -15.92 10.82 22.67
N THR A 149 -16.93 11.60 22.27
CA THR A 149 -18.35 11.21 22.18
C THR A 149 -18.99 11.59 20.83
N ASN A 150 -18.18 11.99 19.83
CA ASN A 150 -18.67 12.56 18.57
C ASN A 150 -18.32 11.68 17.35
N ASP A 151 -19.17 11.73 16.33
CA ASP A 151 -19.09 10.97 15.07
C ASP A 151 -17.99 11.49 14.09
N SER A 152 -17.17 12.45 14.55
CA SER A 152 -16.12 13.08 13.75
C SER A 152 -14.84 12.22 13.70
N PRO A 153 -14.14 12.13 12.56
CA PRO A 153 -12.91 11.37 12.46
C PRO A 153 -11.84 11.96 13.38
N ILE A 154 -11.27 11.11 14.23
CA ILE A 154 -10.19 11.48 15.15
C ILE A 154 -8.85 11.46 14.41
N VAL A 155 -8.79 10.80 13.23
CA VAL A 155 -7.61 10.66 12.38
C VAL A 155 -8.02 10.83 10.91
N THR A 156 -7.52 11.87 10.24
CA THR A 156 -7.64 12.03 8.78
C THR A 156 -6.28 11.79 8.16
N VAL A 157 -6.22 10.91 7.17
CA VAL A 157 -4.98 10.45 6.55
C VAL A 157 -5.12 10.46 5.04
N TYR A 158 -4.00 10.60 4.34
CA TYR A 158 -4.00 10.75 2.89
C TYR A 158 -3.20 9.65 2.19
N ASN A 159 -3.58 9.32 0.96
CA ASN A 159 -2.70 8.69 -0.02
C ASN A 159 -2.65 9.58 -1.26
N ARG A 160 -1.50 9.61 -1.92
CA ARG A 160 -1.32 10.37 -3.16
C ARG A 160 -1.77 9.53 -4.34
N ARG A 161 -2.60 10.10 -5.21
CA ARG A 161 -3.03 9.48 -6.44
C ARG A 161 -1.83 9.39 -7.39
N LEU A 162 -1.57 8.19 -7.90
CA LEU A 162 -0.58 8.00 -8.95
C LEU A 162 -1.13 8.54 -10.26
N SER A 163 -0.23 9.00 -11.13
CA SER A 163 -0.56 9.43 -12.48
C SER A 163 0.08 8.52 -13.53
N GLY A 164 -0.43 8.64 -14.76
CA GLY A 164 0.07 7.98 -15.94
C GLY A 164 -0.16 8.81 -17.20
N ASP A 165 0.37 8.28 -18.30
CA ASP A 165 0.37 8.95 -19.60
C ASP A 165 -0.60 8.27 -20.57
N LEU A 166 -1.23 9.08 -21.42
CA LEU A 166 -2.00 8.64 -22.59
C LEU A 166 -1.31 9.17 -23.85
N ILE A 167 -0.94 8.27 -24.76
CA ILE A 167 -0.27 8.59 -26.02
C ILE A 167 -1.21 8.21 -27.16
N ILE A 168 -1.60 9.20 -27.96
CA ILE A 168 -2.43 9.00 -29.16
C ILE A 168 -1.53 9.18 -30.37
N GLU A 169 -1.39 8.16 -31.20
CA GLU A 169 -0.48 8.14 -32.35
C GLU A 169 -1.26 8.02 -33.65
N LYS A 170 -0.83 8.75 -34.69
CA LYS A 170 -1.45 8.70 -36.00
C LYS A 170 -0.50 8.22 -37.10
N THR A 171 -0.91 7.16 -37.79
CA THR A 171 -0.29 6.64 -39.01
C THR A 171 -1.27 6.75 -40.18
N LEU A 172 -0.72 6.97 -41.37
CA LEU A 172 -1.41 6.96 -42.66
C LEU A 172 -0.55 6.08 -43.56
N VAL A 173 -1.17 5.25 -44.37
CA VAL A 173 -0.48 4.39 -45.35
C VAL A 173 -1.31 4.36 -46.63
N ASN A 174 -0.67 4.27 -47.80
CA ASN A 174 -1.41 4.05 -49.04
C ASN A 174 -1.86 2.58 -49.14
N ASP A 175 -3.05 2.31 -49.69
CA ASP A 175 -3.56 0.94 -49.85
C ASP A 175 -2.69 0.09 -50.79
N ASP A 176 -2.02 0.72 -51.76
CA ASP A 176 -1.11 0.08 -52.72
C ASP A 176 0.33 -0.14 -52.17
N GLY A 177 0.59 0.31 -50.94
CA GLY A 177 1.90 0.20 -50.29
C GLY A 177 2.96 1.20 -50.77
N GLN A 178 2.61 2.16 -51.63
CA GLN A 178 3.53 3.23 -52.02
C GLN A 178 3.81 4.22 -50.87
N GLU A 179 4.88 5.00 -50.99
CA GLU A 179 5.19 6.06 -50.02
C GLU A 179 4.18 7.20 -50.10
N LEU A 180 3.89 7.82 -48.95
CA LEU A 180 3.03 9.00 -48.87
C LEU A 180 3.69 10.22 -49.49
N SER A 181 2.91 10.98 -50.27
CA SER A 181 3.24 12.33 -50.74
C SER A 181 3.32 13.34 -49.59
N ASP A 182 3.95 14.49 -49.83
CA ASP A 182 4.08 15.57 -48.83
C ASP A 182 2.71 16.12 -48.38
N GLU A 183 1.75 16.18 -49.29
CA GLU A 183 0.37 16.59 -48.98
C GLU A 183 -0.31 15.57 -48.06
N GLN A 184 -0.23 14.27 -48.37
CA GLN A 184 -0.78 13.21 -47.51
C GLN A 184 -0.13 13.19 -46.11
N ARG A 185 1.17 13.48 -46.03
CA ARG A 185 1.89 13.55 -44.75
C ARG A 185 1.44 14.72 -43.87
N THR A 186 0.94 15.79 -44.48
CA THR A 186 0.49 17.00 -43.78
C THR A 186 -1.02 17.02 -43.53
N GLN A 187 -1.78 16.07 -44.08
CA GLN A 187 -3.19 15.89 -43.81
C GLN A 187 -3.44 15.70 -42.30
N LEU A 188 -4.36 16.51 -41.76
CA LEU A 188 -4.74 16.48 -40.36
C LEU A 188 -5.97 15.58 -40.15
N PHE A 189 -5.88 14.72 -39.14
CA PHE A 189 -6.95 13.87 -38.67
C PHE A 189 -7.41 14.35 -37.29
N GLU A 190 -8.72 14.39 -37.06
CA GLU A 190 -9.32 14.92 -35.84
C GLU A 190 -9.72 13.82 -34.86
N PHE A 191 -9.30 13.93 -33.61
CA PHE A 191 -9.53 12.94 -32.54
C PHE A 191 -10.28 13.57 -31.38
N ARG A 192 -11.44 13.02 -31.02
CA ARG A 192 -12.17 13.33 -29.80
C ARG A 192 -11.65 12.46 -28.65
N VAL A 193 -11.31 13.08 -27.53
CA VAL A 193 -10.80 12.38 -26.34
C VAL A 193 -11.78 12.61 -25.20
N THR A 194 -12.24 11.55 -24.54
CA THR A 194 -13.15 11.63 -23.38
C THR A 194 -12.53 10.90 -22.20
N PHE A 195 -12.63 11.50 -21.01
CA PHE A 195 -12.18 10.96 -19.73
C PHE A 195 -13.38 10.78 -18.79
N SER A 196 -13.42 9.67 -18.05
CA SER A 196 -14.54 9.30 -17.17
C SER A 196 -14.75 10.22 -15.96
N ASP A 197 -13.71 10.97 -15.59
CA ASP A 197 -13.74 11.96 -14.52
C ASP A 197 -14.12 13.36 -15.00
N ASN A 198 -14.40 13.53 -16.31
CA ASN A 198 -14.63 14.81 -16.96
C ASN A 198 -13.49 15.83 -16.75
N GLY A 199 -12.26 15.36 -16.56
CA GLY A 199 -11.09 16.21 -16.34
C GLY A 199 -10.65 17.01 -17.57
N THR A 200 -9.76 17.96 -17.32
CA THR A 200 -8.99 18.69 -18.34
C THR A 200 -7.52 18.35 -18.15
N TYR A 201 -6.86 17.94 -19.23
CA TYR A 201 -5.49 17.44 -19.17
C TYR A 201 -4.57 18.14 -20.16
N GLU A 202 -3.32 18.33 -19.74
CA GLU A 202 -2.28 18.90 -20.57
C GLU A 202 -1.67 17.84 -21.50
N TYR A 203 -1.37 18.23 -22.73
CA TYR A 203 -0.69 17.39 -23.71
C TYR A 203 0.32 18.17 -24.56
N GLN A 204 1.26 17.45 -25.15
CA GLN A 204 2.23 17.98 -26.11
C GLN A 204 2.24 17.14 -27.39
N ILE A 205 2.51 17.79 -28.53
CA ILE A 205 2.72 17.10 -29.80
C ILE A 205 4.15 16.55 -29.85
N ASN A 206 4.30 15.27 -30.11
CA ASN A 206 5.56 14.51 -30.14
C ASN A 206 6.33 14.45 -28.80
N GLY A 207 5.76 15.00 -27.72
CA GLY A 207 6.42 15.16 -26.43
C GLY A 207 7.40 16.33 -26.38
N GLU A 208 7.34 17.25 -27.36
CA GLU A 208 8.19 18.43 -27.45
C GLU A 208 7.33 19.67 -27.81
N GLY A 209 7.81 20.87 -27.50
CA GLY A 209 7.13 22.12 -27.89
C GLY A 209 6.10 22.63 -26.89
N ASP A 210 5.11 23.37 -27.40
CA ASP A 210 4.11 24.07 -26.59
C ASP A 210 3.17 23.09 -25.89
N MET A 211 2.81 23.43 -24.66
CA MET A 211 1.86 22.69 -23.85
C MET A 211 0.44 23.15 -24.20
N HIS A 212 -0.44 22.19 -24.46
CA HIS A 212 -1.84 22.40 -24.79
C HIS A 212 -2.72 21.80 -23.70
N GLU A 213 -3.91 22.36 -23.46
CA GLU A 213 -4.93 21.77 -22.60
C GLU A 213 -6.09 21.24 -23.45
N LEU A 214 -6.69 20.13 -23.01
CA LEU A 214 -7.88 19.57 -23.65
C LEU A 214 -8.86 19.08 -22.58
N ALA A 215 -10.09 19.59 -22.62
CA ALA A 215 -11.16 19.14 -21.74
C ALA A 215 -11.81 17.86 -22.28
N SER A 216 -12.30 17.00 -21.38
CA SER A 216 -13.02 15.78 -21.74
C SER A 216 -14.15 16.06 -22.74
N GLY A 217 -14.10 15.38 -23.88
CA GLY A 217 -15.07 15.47 -25.00
C GLY A 217 -14.66 16.42 -26.13
N GLU A 218 -13.59 17.20 -25.97
CA GLU A 218 -13.03 18.06 -27.01
C GLU A 218 -12.16 17.28 -28.01
N THR A 219 -11.73 17.96 -29.07
CA THR A 219 -10.97 17.37 -30.18
C THR A 219 -9.57 17.97 -30.32
N LEU A 220 -8.63 17.15 -30.79
CA LEU A 220 -7.28 17.55 -31.20
C LEU A 220 -7.01 17.06 -32.63
N LYS A 221 -5.98 17.60 -33.29
CA LYS A 221 -5.60 17.21 -34.66
C LYS A 221 -4.17 16.66 -34.71
N LEU A 222 -3.98 15.55 -35.42
CA LEU A 222 -2.67 14.94 -35.68
C LEU A 222 -2.49 14.66 -37.17
N ALA A 223 -1.28 14.92 -37.67
CA ALA A 223 -0.83 14.46 -38.99
C ALA A 223 -0.14 13.09 -38.91
N HIS A 224 0.18 12.52 -40.08
CA HIS A 224 0.96 11.27 -40.15
C HIS A 224 2.28 11.38 -39.38
N GLY A 225 2.56 10.39 -38.52
CA GLY A 225 3.79 10.30 -37.73
C GLY A 225 3.79 11.17 -36.47
N GLN A 226 2.72 11.94 -36.21
CA GLN A 226 2.58 12.70 -34.97
C GLN A 226 1.95 11.87 -33.86
N ARG A 227 2.26 12.26 -32.63
CA ARG A 227 1.61 11.75 -31.42
C ARG A 227 1.22 12.87 -30.46
N ALA A 228 0.06 12.77 -29.82
CA ALA A 228 -0.30 13.59 -28.67
C ALA A 228 0.06 12.83 -27.38
N VAL A 229 0.88 13.44 -26.52
CA VAL A 229 1.31 12.86 -25.25
C VAL A 229 0.64 13.64 -24.11
N PHE A 230 -0.39 13.05 -23.51
CA PHE A 230 -1.01 13.53 -22.29
C PHE A 230 -0.24 13.01 -21.08
N THR A 231 -0.01 13.87 -20.10
CA THR A 231 0.71 13.51 -18.86
C THR A 231 -0.12 13.84 -17.64
N ASN A 232 0.27 13.29 -16.49
CA ASN A 232 -0.36 13.55 -15.19
C ASN A 232 -1.84 13.16 -15.07
N ILE A 233 -2.32 12.22 -15.88
CA ILE A 233 -3.71 11.72 -15.76
C ILE A 233 -3.78 10.75 -14.57
N PRO A 234 -4.75 10.87 -13.64
CA PRO A 234 -4.90 9.96 -12.51
C PRO A 234 -5.07 8.49 -12.96
N VAL A 235 -4.31 7.59 -12.34
CA VAL A 235 -4.43 6.14 -12.57
C VAL A 235 -5.84 5.67 -12.24
N GLY A 236 -6.43 4.88 -13.14
CA GLY A 236 -7.79 4.36 -13.07
C GLY A 236 -8.84 5.17 -13.85
N VAL A 237 -8.53 6.41 -14.25
CA VAL A 237 -9.41 7.17 -15.14
C VAL A 237 -9.59 6.38 -16.44
N HIS A 238 -10.84 6.18 -16.85
CA HIS A 238 -11.16 5.52 -18.10
C HIS A 238 -11.18 6.55 -19.23
N TYR A 239 -10.45 6.29 -20.31
CA TYR A 239 -10.42 7.14 -21.49
C TYR A 239 -11.09 6.45 -22.67
N THR A 240 -11.62 7.25 -23.60
CA THR A 240 -11.99 6.81 -24.95
C THR A 240 -11.47 7.82 -25.96
N VAL A 241 -10.89 7.33 -27.05
CA VAL A 241 -10.41 8.13 -28.16
C VAL A 241 -11.17 7.73 -29.43
N GLU A 242 -11.70 8.71 -30.13
CA GLU A 242 -12.46 8.53 -31.36
C GLU A 242 -11.85 9.40 -32.45
N GLU A 243 -11.52 8.82 -33.60
CA GLU A 243 -11.28 9.61 -34.79
C GLU A 243 -12.62 10.06 -35.36
N VAL A 244 -12.82 11.38 -35.52
CA VAL A 244 -14.13 11.97 -35.83
C VAL A 244 -14.58 11.62 -37.26
N ASP A 245 -13.63 11.57 -38.20
CA ASP A 245 -13.90 11.24 -39.59
C ASP A 245 -13.10 10.02 -40.05
N MET A 246 -13.52 8.84 -39.57
CA MET A 246 -12.92 7.56 -39.94
C MET A 246 -13.31 7.16 -41.36
N THR A 247 -12.77 7.78 -42.40
CA THR A 247 -13.08 7.33 -43.76
C THR A 247 -12.50 5.95 -44.04
N HIS A 248 -11.33 5.61 -43.49
CA HIS A 248 -10.67 4.29 -43.67
C HIS A 248 -9.68 3.95 -42.52
N GLY A 249 -10.04 4.29 -41.29
CA GLY A 249 -9.19 4.16 -40.10
C GLY A 249 -9.39 2.86 -39.32
N GLN A 250 -8.31 2.30 -38.78
CA GLN A 250 -8.32 1.19 -37.82
C GLN A 250 -7.52 1.57 -36.57
N ALA A 251 -7.98 1.13 -35.40
CA ALA A 251 -7.27 1.31 -34.14
C ALA A 251 -7.34 0.06 -33.27
N ASN A 252 -6.20 -0.26 -32.65
CA ASN A 252 -6.10 -1.39 -31.74
C ASN A 252 -6.47 -1.03 -30.29
N ASN A 253 -6.54 0.24 -29.89
CA ASN A 253 -6.72 0.59 -28.47
C ASN A 253 -7.49 1.90 -28.21
N SER A 254 -8.70 2.03 -28.74
CA SER A 254 -9.49 3.28 -28.68
C SER A 254 -10.14 3.59 -27.32
N SER A 255 -9.92 2.77 -26.29
CA SER A 255 -10.42 2.99 -24.93
C SER A 255 -9.51 2.29 -23.94
N GLY A 256 -9.59 2.61 -22.65
CA GLY A 256 -8.83 1.90 -21.63
C GLY A 256 -8.81 2.63 -20.29
N ASN A 257 -8.13 2.07 -19.30
CA ASN A 257 -7.89 2.75 -18.03
C ASN A 257 -6.44 3.23 -17.97
N ILE A 258 -6.22 4.44 -17.46
CA ILE A 258 -4.88 4.97 -17.22
C ILE A 258 -4.19 4.11 -16.16
N SER A 259 -2.93 3.77 -16.42
CA SER A 259 -2.06 3.01 -15.53
C SER A 259 -0.76 3.79 -15.32
N THR A 260 0.12 3.33 -14.42
CA THR A 260 1.45 3.93 -14.25
C THR A 260 2.37 3.72 -15.46
N THR A 261 2.00 2.81 -16.37
CA THR A 261 2.65 2.63 -17.67
C THR A 261 1.88 3.41 -18.77
N PRO A 262 2.58 3.98 -19.76
CA PRO A 262 1.93 4.73 -20.83
C PRO A 262 0.89 3.90 -21.58
N SER A 263 -0.32 4.45 -21.69
CA SER A 263 -1.40 3.89 -22.50
C SER A 263 -1.22 4.38 -23.94
N ILE A 264 -1.05 3.48 -24.90
CA ILE A 264 -0.83 3.84 -26.31
C ILE A 264 -2.08 3.53 -27.13
N VAL A 265 -2.55 4.53 -27.87
CA VAL A 265 -3.68 4.48 -28.79
C VAL A 265 -3.17 4.79 -30.19
N ALA A 266 -2.92 3.75 -30.98
CA ALA A 266 -2.44 3.91 -32.35
C ALA A 266 -3.61 3.81 -33.36
N PHE A 267 -3.83 4.89 -34.10
CA PHE A 267 -4.74 4.95 -35.26
C PHE A 267 -3.95 4.83 -36.55
N THR A 268 -4.38 3.96 -37.45
CA THR A 268 -3.82 3.79 -38.79
C THR A 268 -4.92 3.95 -39.82
N ASN A 269 -4.82 4.92 -40.71
CA ASN A 269 -5.73 5.02 -41.86
C ASN A 269 -5.05 4.49 -43.10
N ARG A 270 -5.84 3.82 -43.94
CA ARG A 270 -5.46 3.49 -45.30
C ARG A 270 -6.02 4.53 -46.25
N ASP A 271 -5.16 5.22 -46.98
CA ASP A 271 -5.61 6.03 -48.09
C ASP A 271 -6.03 5.11 -49.23
N MET A 272 -7.34 4.98 -49.40
CA MET A 272 -8.00 4.20 -50.45
C MET A 272 -8.18 5.01 -51.74
N THR A 273 -7.56 6.21 -51.88
CA THR A 273 -7.51 6.94 -53.15
C THR A 273 -6.70 6.15 -54.17
N ARG A 274 -7.26 5.05 -54.66
CA ARG A 274 -6.86 4.43 -55.91
C ARG A 274 -7.04 5.51 -56.96
N ARG A 275 -6.01 5.75 -57.76
CA ARG A 275 -6.01 6.83 -58.73
C ARG A 275 -6.08 6.26 -60.14
N GLY A 276 -6.74 6.98 -61.03
CA GLY A 276 -6.84 6.67 -62.45
C GLY A 276 -6.44 7.87 -63.30
N ASN A 277 -6.09 7.60 -64.55
CA ASN A 277 -5.81 8.65 -65.53
C ASN A 277 -7.06 8.92 -66.36
N LEU A 278 -7.26 10.17 -66.74
CA LEU A 278 -8.23 10.61 -67.76
C LEU A 278 -7.46 10.99 -69.02
N ILE A 279 -7.81 10.38 -70.15
CA ILE A 279 -7.07 10.50 -71.41
C ILE A 279 -7.98 11.08 -72.49
N LEU A 280 -7.56 12.17 -73.13
CA LEU A 280 -8.26 12.76 -74.26
C LEU A 280 -7.36 12.69 -75.49
N GLU A 281 -7.91 12.26 -76.62
CA GLU A 281 -7.23 12.26 -77.91
C GLU A 281 -7.92 13.21 -78.88
N LYS A 282 -7.14 14.05 -79.56
CA LYS A 282 -7.67 14.94 -80.60
C LYS A 282 -7.31 14.44 -81.99
N GLU A 283 -8.32 14.32 -82.84
CA GLU A 283 -8.15 14.07 -84.27
C GLU A 283 -8.96 15.06 -85.11
N VAL A 284 -8.52 15.22 -86.34
CA VAL A 284 -9.12 16.07 -87.36
C VAL A 284 -9.21 15.25 -88.63
N GLN A 285 -10.28 15.44 -89.40
CA GLN A 285 -10.48 14.85 -90.73
C GLN A 285 -11.16 15.87 -91.65
N ASN A 286 -11.05 15.69 -92.96
CA ASN A 286 -11.83 16.50 -93.91
C ASN A 286 -13.14 15.80 -94.27
N SER A 287 -14.22 16.56 -94.45
CA SER A 287 -15.58 16.04 -94.74
C SER A 287 -15.69 15.28 -96.07
N ASP A 288 -14.71 15.43 -96.96
CA ASP A 288 -14.59 14.78 -98.27
C ASP A 288 -13.59 13.60 -98.27
N GLY A 289 -13.01 13.28 -97.11
CA GLY A 289 -12.01 12.23 -96.95
C GLY A 289 -10.60 12.59 -97.45
N SER A 290 -10.37 13.83 -97.89
CA SER A 290 -9.02 14.28 -98.25
C SER A 290 -8.07 14.33 -97.03
N PRO A 291 -6.74 14.21 -97.22
CA PRO A 291 -5.80 14.30 -96.11
C PRO A 291 -5.82 15.67 -95.43
N VAL A 292 -5.71 15.67 -94.10
CA VAL A 292 -5.60 16.90 -93.30
C VAL A 292 -4.30 17.64 -93.63
N THR A 293 -4.39 18.93 -93.93
CA THR A 293 -3.23 19.78 -94.25
C THR A 293 -2.42 20.10 -93.00
N ASP A 294 -1.15 20.47 -93.18
CA ASP A 294 -0.30 20.83 -92.03
C ASP A 294 -0.80 22.09 -91.29
N GLU A 295 -1.45 23.01 -92.01
CA GLU A 295 -2.12 24.18 -91.40
C GLU A 295 -3.29 23.75 -90.50
N GLN A 296 -4.10 22.79 -90.94
CA GLN A 296 -5.21 22.24 -90.15
C GLN A 296 -4.71 21.45 -88.93
N LYS A 297 -3.58 20.75 -89.05
CA LYS A 297 -2.98 20.00 -87.93
C LYS A 297 -2.48 20.92 -86.80
N LEU A 298 -2.14 22.16 -87.13
CA LEU A 298 -1.63 23.16 -86.17
C LEU A 298 -2.73 23.99 -85.49
N LEU A 299 -4.00 23.75 -85.81
CA LEU A 299 -5.13 24.44 -85.17
C LEU A 299 -5.34 23.92 -83.75
N ASP A 300 -5.49 24.85 -82.82
CA ASP A 300 -5.82 24.57 -81.43
C ASP A 300 -7.34 24.37 -81.27
N PHE A 301 -7.74 23.26 -80.67
CA PHE A 301 -9.11 22.97 -80.26
C PHE A 301 -9.20 23.09 -78.74
N GLU A 302 -10.13 23.90 -78.24
CA GLU A 302 -10.26 24.21 -76.82
C GLU A 302 -11.22 23.25 -76.12
N PHE A 303 -10.81 22.77 -74.95
CA PHE A 303 -11.54 21.84 -74.10
C PHE A 303 -11.73 22.46 -72.73
N GLU A 304 -12.97 22.55 -72.27
CA GLU A 304 -13.34 22.86 -70.90
C GLU A 304 -13.46 21.54 -70.12
N ILE A 305 -12.82 21.48 -68.94
CA ILE A 305 -12.80 20.27 -68.11
C ILE A 305 -13.29 20.62 -66.71
N GLU A 306 -14.42 20.06 -66.32
CA GLU A 306 -14.96 20.16 -64.96
C GLU A 306 -14.73 18.85 -64.21
N PHE A 307 -14.33 18.95 -62.95
CA PHE A 307 -14.22 17.82 -62.02
C PHE A 307 -15.22 17.98 -60.89
N SER A 308 -15.86 16.89 -60.52
CA SER A 308 -16.72 16.76 -59.34
C SER A 308 -16.29 15.55 -58.52
N ASN A 309 -16.73 15.47 -57.27
CA ASN A 309 -16.30 14.43 -56.32
C ASN A 309 -14.78 14.37 -56.11
N VAL A 310 -14.12 15.53 -56.21
CA VAL A 310 -12.70 15.73 -55.87
C VAL A 310 -12.60 16.72 -54.70
N PRO A 311 -11.50 16.72 -53.93
CA PRO A 311 -11.32 17.70 -52.85
C PRO A 311 -11.43 19.16 -53.35
N ASP A 312 -11.99 20.03 -52.52
CA ASP A 312 -12.13 21.45 -52.85
C ASP A 312 -10.77 22.09 -53.18
N GLY A 313 -10.68 22.70 -54.36
CA GLY A 313 -9.45 23.33 -54.84
C GLY A 313 -8.36 22.37 -55.31
N ALA A 314 -8.68 21.08 -55.50
CA ALA A 314 -7.75 20.09 -56.03
C ALA A 314 -7.20 20.51 -57.41
N SER A 315 -5.90 20.29 -57.62
CA SER A 315 -5.23 20.47 -58.90
C SER A 315 -4.55 19.18 -59.32
N PHE A 316 -4.69 18.80 -60.59
CA PHE A 316 -4.16 17.55 -61.13
C PHE A 316 -3.06 17.82 -62.14
N ARG A 317 -2.00 17.01 -62.13
CA ARG A 317 -0.95 17.11 -63.15
C ARG A 317 -1.51 16.64 -64.48
N PHE A 318 -1.18 17.34 -65.56
CA PHE A 318 -1.40 16.84 -66.92
C PHE A 318 -0.11 16.81 -67.73
N THR A 319 -0.10 15.94 -68.74
CA THR A 319 0.92 15.89 -69.78
C THR A 319 0.25 15.76 -71.14
N THR A 320 0.81 16.40 -72.16
CA THR A 320 0.44 16.17 -73.56
C THR A 320 1.56 15.45 -74.29
N ASN A 321 1.23 14.52 -75.19
CA ASN A 321 2.19 13.98 -76.14
C ASN A 321 1.57 13.95 -77.55
N ARG A 322 2.38 14.05 -78.60
CA ARG A 322 1.91 13.89 -79.98
C ARG A 322 2.32 12.51 -80.47
N TYR A 323 1.35 11.71 -80.94
CA TYR A 323 1.64 10.40 -81.51
C TYR A 323 2.46 10.57 -82.80
N GLN A 324 3.70 10.05 -82.79
CA GLN A 324 4.62 9.79 -83.92
C GLN A 324 4.32 10.51 -85.25
N ILE A 325 4.96 11.67 -85.47
CA ILE A 325 5.20 12.19 -86.83
C ILE A 325 6.69 12.23 -87.16
N ASP A 326 7.58 12.27 -86.17
CA ASP A 326 9.02 12.05 -86.39
C ASP A 326 9.46 10.75 -85.75
N ASP A 327 10.15 9.90 -86.52
CA ASP A 327 10.91 8.72 -86.04
C ASP A 327 12.07 9.10 -85.08
N ASP A 328 11.99 10.26 -84.41
CA ASP A 328 12.96 10.74 -83.43
C ASP A 328 12.43 10.55 -82.00
N PRO A 329 12.88 9.52 -81.27
CA PRO A 329 12.51 9.31 -79.87
C PRO A 329 13.07 10.38 -78.91
N ASN A 330 13.79 11.39 -79.40
CA ASN A 330 14.30 12.52 -78.60
C ASN A 330 13.66 13.88 -78.95
N ASN A 331 12.55 13.93 -79.70
CA ASN A 331 11.84 15.18 -79.94
C ASN A 331 11.05 15.60 -78.68
N ASP A 332 11.77 16.16 -77.70
CA ASP A 332 11.31 16.60 -76.38
C ASP A 332 10.55 17.95 -76.41
N ASP A 333 10.53 18.63 -77.57
CA ASP A 333 10.03 20.02 -77.70
C ASP A 333 8.49 20.15 -77.89
N ASP A 334 7.73 19.05 -77.97
CA ASP A 334 6.27 19.05 -78.23
C ASP A 334 5.43 18.55 -77.03
N ILE A 335 6.06 18.24 -75.90
CA ILE A 335 5.38 17.81 -74.65
C ILE A 335 5.09 19.04 -73.80
N ARG A 336 3.80 19.30 -73.53
CA ARG A 336 3.36 20.29 -72.53
C ARG A 336 2.99 19.59 -71.25
N GLU A 337 3.50 20.07 -70.12
CA GLU A 337 3.10 19.62 -68.79
C GLU A 337 2.64 20.80 -67.93
N GLY A 338 1.76 20.54 -66.97
CA GLY A 338 1.23 21.54 -66.07
C GLY A 338 0.27 20.96 -65.04
N THR A 339 -0.48 21.85 -64.40
CA THR A 339 -1.57 21.48 -63.49
C THR A 339 -2.89 22.03 -64.02
N ILE A 340 -3.97 21.29 -63.79
CA ILE A 340 -5.33 21.67 -64.15
C ILE A 340 -6.24 21.60 -62.91
N THR A 341 -7.14 22.56 -62.78
CA THR A 341 -8.20 22.62 -61.77
C THR A 341 -9.57 22.56 -62.45
N SER A 342 -10.62 22.25 -61.69
CA SER A 342 -11.97 22.18 -62.24
C SER A 342 -12.40 23.52 -62.85
N GLY A 343 -12.88 23.49 -64.11
CA GLY A 343 -13.32 24.65 -64.87
C GLY A 343 -12.21 25.32 -65.70
N ASP A 344 -10.99 24.78 -65.68
CA ASP A 344 -9.92 25.25 -66.55
C ASP A 344 -10.13 24.80 -68.00
N THR A 345 -9.58 25.57 -68.94
CA THR A 345 -9.54 25.21 -70.36
C THR A 345 -8.13 24.79 -70.82
N LEU A 346 -8.07 23.80 -71.69
CA LEU A 346 -6.84 23.34 -72.34
C LEU A 346 -7.04 23.23 -73.85
N THR A 347 -5.96 23.42 -74.61
CA THR A 347 -6.00 23.24 -76.07
C THR A 347 -5.31 21.97 -76.51
N LEU A 348 -5.86 21.27 -77.52
CA LEU A 348 -5.20 20.14 -78.19
C LEU A 348 -5.20 20.33 -79.71
N ARG A 349 -4.16 19.82 -80.34
CA ARG A 349 -4.01 19.78 -81.80
C ARG A 349 -4.23 18.39 -82.36
N HIS A 350 -4.39 18.29 -83.68
CA HIS A 350 -4.48 17.00 -84.36
C HIS A 350 -3.32 16.06 -83.96
N GLY A 351 -3.65 14.87 -83.46
CA GLY A 351 -2.69 13.83 -83.06
C GLY A 351 -2.14 14.00 -81.64
N GLU A 352 -2.60 14.98 -80.88
CA GLU A 352 -2.20 15.15 -79.47
C GLU A 352 -3.10 14.34 -78.53
N ILE A 353 -2.46 13.80 -77.49
CA ILE A 353 -3.08 13.08 -76.39
C ILE A 353 -2.81 13.85 -75.11
N LEU A 354 -3.86 14.28 -74.44
CA LEU A 354 -3.81 14.79 -73.07
C LEU A 354 -3.99 13.64 -72.10
N THR A 355 -3.13 13.54 -71.10
CA THR A 355 -3.33 12.66 -69.94
C THR A 355 -3.35 13.50 -68.69
N ILE A 356 -4.46 13.46 -67.96
CA ILE A 356 -4.60 14.02 -66.62
C ILE A 356 -4.37 12.87 -65.64
N HIS A 357 -3.35 13.02 -64.81
CA HIS A 357 -2.84 11.96 -63.96
C HIS A 357 -3.47 11.99 -62.58
N ASP A 358 -3.50 10.82 -61.95
CA ASP A 358 -3.70 10.68 -60.52
C ASP A 358 -5.05 11.24 -60.00
N LEU A 359 -6.11 11.10 -60.79
CA LEU A 359 -7.48 11.45 -60.38
C LEU A 359 -8.02 10.37 -59.44
N PRO A 360 -8.71 10.71 -58.33
CA PRO A 360 -9.36 9.73 -57.47
C PRO A 360 -10.33 8.84 -58.26
N VAL A 361 -10.31 7.52 -58.03
CA VAL A 361 -11.39 6.63 -58.47
C VAL A 361 -12.70 7.12 -57.85
N SER A 362 -13.77 7.19 -58.63
CA SER A 362 -15.05 7.91 -58.38
C SER A 362 -15.08 9.43 -58.60
N ALA A 363 -13.95 10.07 -58.95
CA ALA A 363 -14.00 11.44 -59.45
C ALA A 363 -14.84 11.47 -60.72
N SER A 364 -15.81 12.38 -60.76
CA SER A 364 -16.65 12.59 -61.94
C SER A 364 -16.03 13.71 -62.78
N TYR A 365 -16.15 13.61 -64.10
CA TYR A 365 -15.66 14.62 -65.03
C TYR A 365 -16.70 14.95 -66.08
N GLN A 366 -16.70 16.20 -66.52
CA GLN A 366 -17.35 16.64 -67.74
C GLN A 366 -16.27 17.27 -68.63
N ILE A 367 -16.13 16.73 -69.84
CA ILE A 367 -15.26 17.29 -70.87
C ILE A 367 -16.14 17.87 -71.95
N ARG A 368 -15.94 19.14 -72.28
CA ARG A 368 -16.63 19.82 -73.37
C ARG A 368 -15.64 20.41 -74.36
N GLU A 369 -15.72 19.97 -75.61
CA GLU A 369 -15.02 20.65 -76.71
C GLU A 369 -15.81 21.91 -77.09
N LEU A 370 -15.12 23.06 -77.17
CA LEU A 370 -15.70 24.31 -77.60
C LEU A 370 -15.75 24.39 -79.13
N ASP A 371 -16.77 25.06 -79.66
CA ASP A 371 -16.99 25.16 -81.10
C ASP A 371 -15.82 25.83 -81.84
N THR A 372 -15.23 25.10 -82.79
CA THR A 372 -14.20 25.64 -83.69
C THR A 372 -14.83 26.01 -85.05
N PRO A 373 -14.66 27.25 -85.55
CA PRO A 373 -15.20 27.67 -86.85
C PRO A 373 -14.78 26.75 -87.99
N ASP A 374 -15.71 26.45 -88.92
CA ASP A 374 -15.54 25.56 -90.08
C ASP A 374 -15.36 24.06 -89.76
N PHE A 375 -15.43 23.66 -88.48
CA PHE A 375 -15.40 22.27 -88.05
C PHE A 375 -16.73 21.83 -87.45
N VAL A 376 -17.06 20.55 -87.62
CA VAL A 376 -18.14 19.86 -86.91
C VAL A 376 -17.50 18.85 -85.96
N SER A 377 -17.85 18.91 -84.68
CA SER A 377 -17.31 17.97 -83.69
C SER A 377 -18.10 16.66 -83.66
N GLY A 378 -17.36 15.57 -83.82
CA GLY A 378 -17.83 14.19 -83.77
C GLY A 378 -18.20 13.75 -82.36
N THR A 379 -17.56 14.34 -81.35
CA THR A 379 -17.76 14.09 -79.91
C THR A 379 -17.71 15.47 -79.25
N GLY A 380 -18.84 16.01 -78.82
CA GLY A 380 -18.89 17.36 -78.23
C GLY A 380 -18.68 17.33 -76.73
N THR A 381 -19.41 16.49 -76.02
CA THR A 381 -19.38 16.42 -74.55
C THR A 381 -19.32 14.97 -74.08
N VAL A 382 -18.49 14.71 -73.07
CA VAL A 382 -18.41 13.42 -72.38
C VAL A 382 -18.54 13.67 -70.89
N GLU A 383 -19.48 12.98 -70.26
CA GLU A 383 -19.68 12.93 -68.81
C GLU A 383 -19.40 11.52 -68.31
N GLY A 384 -18.67 11.38 -67.22
CA GLY A 384 -18.37 10.06 -66.66
C GLY A 384 -17.57 10.09 -65.38
N ASN A 385 -17.15 8.91 -64.94
CA ASN A 385 -16.43 8.71 -63.68
C ASN A 385 -15.10 7.99 -63.89
N ILE A 386 -14.13 8.27 -63.03
CA ILE A 386 -12.86 7.54 -63.01
C ILE A 386 -13.10 6.16 -62.43
N VAL A 387 -13.10 5.14 -63.29
CA VAL A 387 -13.25 3.74 -62.88
C VAL A 387 -11.87 3.09 -62.75
N GLN A 388 -11.69 2.34 -61.67
CA GLN A 388 -10.44 1.61 -61.42
C GLN A 388 -10.24 0.51 -62.47
N ASP A 389 -9.00 0.33 -62.93
CA ASP A 389 -8.61 -0.69 -63.92
C ASP A 389 -9.28 -0.49 -65.30
N ALA A 390 -10.02 0.61 -65.50
CA ALA A 390 -10.59 1.03 -66.76
C ALA A 390 -9.64 1.98 -67.51
N ASN A 391 -9.70 1.95 -68.83
CA ASN A 391 -9.02 2.90 -69.70
C ASN A 391 -9.96 4.09 -69.94
N ASN A 392 -9.97 5.09 -69.05
CA ASN A 392 -10.83 6.29 -69.17
C ASN A 392 -10.34 7.20 -70.31
N ARG A 393 -10.47 6.72 -71.54
CA ARG A 393 -9.92 7.32 -72.76
C ARG A 393 -11.05 7.73 -73.70
N HIS A 394 -11.02 9.00 -74.10
CA HIS A 394 -12.02 9.61 -74.98
C HIS A 394 -11.37 10.19 -76.23
N ARG A 395 -11.96 9.92 -77.40
CA ARG A 395 -11.47 10.42 -78.68
C ARG A 395 -12.42 11.48 -79.24
N PHE A 396 -11.85 12.65 -79.54
CA PHE A 396 -12.53 13.82 -80.07
C PHE A 396 -12.11 14.04 -81.52
N ILE A 397 -13.02 13.74 -82.46
CA ILE A 397 -12.76 13.82 -83.90
C ILE A 397 -13.52 15.02 -84.47
N ASN A 398 -12.82 15.97 -85.10
CA ASN A 398 -13.49 17.10 -85.78
C ASN A 398 -13.37 16.98 -87.29
N SER A 399 -14.47 17.25 -87.98
CA SER A 399 -14.53 17.24 -89.44
C SER A 399 -14.54 18.66 -90.00
N TYR A 400 -13.48 19.03 -90.71
CA TYR A 400 -13.40 20.26 -91.48
C TYR A 400 -14.37 20.23 -92.66
N GLN A 401 -15.20 21.25 -92.80
CA GLN A 401 -16.22 21.33 -93.85
C GLN A 401 -15.63 21.85 -95.17
N VAL A 402 -15.40 20.94 -96.12
CA VAL A 402 -14.91 21.29 -97.47
C VAL A 402 -16.08 21.77 -98.33
N GLY A 403 -16.05 23.05 -98.71
CA GLY A 403 -17.12 23.66 -99.51
C GLY A 403 -17.28 23.03 -100.90
N GLY A 404 -18.53 22.81 -101.32
CA GLY A 404 -18.87 22.33 -102.67
C GLY A 404 -18.90 20.81 -102.86
N VAL A 405 -18.76 20.03 -101.78
CA VAL A 405 -18.88 18.57 -101.78
C VAL A 405 -20.24 18.17 -101.20
N GLU A 406 -20.92 17.19 -101.82
CA GLU A 406 -22.15 16.64 -101.24
C GLU A 406 -21.82 15.84 -99.98
N PRO A 407 -22.54 16.06 -98.87
CA PRO A 407 -22.24 15.39 -97.61
C PRO A 407 -22.58 13.89 -97.71
N SER A 408 -21.67 13.05 -97.22
CA SER A 408 -21.83 11.59 -97.24
C SER A 408 -22.28 11.07 -95.87
N PRO A 409 -23.05 9.96 -95.79
CA PRO A 409 -23.46 9.39 -94.51
C PRO A 409 -22.28 9.08 -93.60
N GLY A 410 -22.45 9.32 -92.31
CA GLY A 410 -21.48 8.99 -91.27
C GLY A 410 -21.88 7.75 -90.48
N ALA A 411 -20.99 7.29 -89.61
CA ALA A 411 -21.26 6.18 -88.70
C ALA A 411 -21.12 6.60 -87.22
N LEU A 412 -21.93 5.98 -86.36
CA LEU A 412 -21.81 6.07 -84.91
C LEU A 412 -21.71 4.66 -84.34
N SER A 413 -20.80 4.44 -83.40
CA SER A 413 -20.70 3.15 -82.73
C SER A 413 -20.33 3.29 -81.27
N PHE A 414 -20.81 2.38 -80.43
CA PHE A 414 -20.38 2.31 -79.03
C PHE A 414 -20.36 0.87 -78.54
N GLU A 415 -19.53 0.57 -77.55
CA GLU A 415 -19.36 -0.78 -77.02
C GLU A 415 -19.44 -0.83 -75.49
N LYS A 416 -19.85 -1.98 -74.96
CA LYS A 416 -19.91 -2.25 -73.52
C LYS A 416 -18.75 -3.13 -73.08
N GLN A 417 -18.02 -2.71 -72.05
CA GLN A 417 -17.05 -3.52 -71.33
C GLN A 417 -17.43 -3.62 -69.85
N VAL A 418 -17.06 -4.74 -69.21
CA VAL A 418 -17.43 -5.07 -67.82
C VAL A 418 -16.20 -5.65 -67.15
N ILE A 419 -15.75 -5.00 -66.08
CA ILE A 419 -14.63 -5.42 -65.23
C ILE A 419 -15.23 -6.13 -64.02
N SER A 420 -15.19 -7.45 -64.04
CA SER A 420 -15.66 -8.33 -62.97
C SER A 420 -14.94 -9.68 -63.07
N GLU A 421 -14.69 -10.34 -61.93
CA GLU A 421 -14.23 -11.73 -61.89
C GLU A 421 -15.40 -12.74 -61.97
N ASP A 422 -16.65 -12.30 -61.77
CA ASP A 422 -17.85 -13.11 -61.91
C ASP A 422 -18.32 -13.16 -63.38
N GLU A 423 -18.42 -14.38 -63.92
CA GLU A 423 -18.95 -14.61 -65.26
C GLU A 423 -20.43 -14.17 -65.37
N ALA A 424 -21.23 -14.31 -64.30
CA ALA A 424 -22.63 -13.92 -64.32
C ALA A 424 -22.80 -12.39 -64.47
N ALA A 425 -21.92 -11.62 -63.84
CA ALA A 425 -21.88 -10.17 -63.98
C ALA A 425 -21.56 -9.74 -65.42
N ARG A 426 -20.68 -10.45 -66.13
CA ARG A 426 -20.32 -10.16 -67.54
C ARG A 426 -21.45 -10.49 -68.53
N GLU A 427 -22.30 -11.46 -68.20
CA GLU A 427 -23.46 -11.84 -69.00
C GLU A 427 -24.70 -10.93 -68.76
N ARG A 428 -24.62 -9.98 -67.83
CA ARG A 428 -25.69 -9.01 -67.57
C ARG A 428 -25.87 -8.04 -68.75
N GLU A 429 -27.12 -7.74 -69.09
CA GLU A 429 -27.46 -6.72 -70.07
C GLU A 429 -27.52 -5.33 -69.42
N PHE A 430 -26.87 -4.36 -70.06
CA PHE A 430 -26.89 -2.93 -69.70
C PHE A 430 -27.72 -2.16 -70.72
N GLU A 431 -28.53 -1.20 -70.25
CA GLU A 431 -29.45 -0.42 -71.07
C GLU A 431 -28.86 0.94 -71.44
N PHE A 432 -28.97 1.29 -72.72
CA PHE A 432 -28.48 2.54 -73.29
C PHE A 432 -29.63 3.30 -73.95
N GLU A 433 -29.90 4.52 -73.51
CA GLU A 433 -30.82 5.44 -74.19
C GLU A 433 -30.04 6.19 -75.28
N VAL A 434 -30.52 6.11 -76.53
CA VAL A 434 -29.88 6.78 -77.68
C VAL A 434 -30.86 7.75 -78.33
N THR A 435 -30.47 9.01 -78.46
CA THR A 435 -31.28 10.04 -79.12
C THR A 435 -30.54 10.66 -80.30
N PHE A 436 -31.29 11.06 -81.32
CA PHE A 436 -30.82 11.80 -82.49
C PHE A 436 -31.67 13.05 -82.68
N GLU A 437 -31.06 14.21 -82.87
CA GLU A 437 -31.75 15.48 -83.13
C GLU A 437 -31.15 16.22 -84.35
N PRO A 438 -31.97 16.82 -85.22
CA PRO A 438 -33.44 16.77 -85.23
C PRO A 438 -33.98 15.39 -85.62
N ASN A 439 -35.08 14.97 -84.98
CA ASN A 439 -35.77 13.69 -85.25
C ASN A 439 -37.02 13.91 -86.11
N GLU A 440 -36.88 13.95 -87.44
CA GLU A 440 -38.04 14.09 -88.36
C GLU A 440 -38.89 12.79 -88.48
N ASN A 441 -39.10 12.06 -87.38
CA ASN A 441 -39.66 10.69 -87.36
C ASN A 441 -38.93 9.72 -88.31
N GLN A 442 -37.64 9.96 -88.54
CA GLN A 442 -36.79 9.08 -89.31
C GLN A 442 -36.55 7.78 -88.53
N VAL A 443 -36.65 6.65 -89.23
CA VAL A 443 -36.21 5.35 -88.71
C VAL A 443 -34.75 5.18 -89.08
N PHE A 444 -33.91 4.96 -88.06
CA PHE A 444 -32.49 4.65 -88.22
C PHE A 444 -32.29 3.14 -88.23
N GLN A 445 -31.12 2.69 -88.65
CA GLN A 445 -30.77 1.28 -88.56
C GLN A 445 -29.46 1.08 -87.81
N TYR A 446 -29.43 0.05 -86.97
CA TYR A 446 -28.23 -0.38 -86.26
C TYR A 446 -28.05 -1.89 -86.36
N ARG A 447 -26.85 -2.35 -86.00
CA ARG A 447 -26.58 -3.78 -85.77
C ARG A 447 -25.70 -3.92 -84.52
N ILE A 448 -25.79 -5.09 -83.89
CA ILE A 448 -24.88 -5.48 -82.80
C ILE A 448 -23.78 -6.35 -83.41
N VAL A 449 -22.53 -6.07 -83.04
CA VAL A 449 -21.32 -6.76 -83.45
C VAL A 449 -20.68 -7.37 -82.20
N GLU A 450 -20.31 -8.65 -82.28
CA GLU A 450 -19.66 -9.37 -81.18
C GLU A 450 -18.43 -10.11 -81.73
N GLY A 451 -17.24 -9.65 -81.34
CA GLY A 451 -15.98 -10.08 -81.95
C GLY A 451 -15.94 -9.79 -83.44
N THR A 452 -15.88 -10.84 -84.27
CA THR A 452 -15.92 -10.74 -85.74
C THR A 452 -17.29 -11.01 -86.35
N THR A 453 -18.30 -11.25 -85.52
CA THR A 453 -19.66 -11.60 -85.97
C THR A 453 -20.54 -10.36 -86.03
N GLU A 454 -21.06 -10.05 -87.21
CA GLU A 454 -22.04 -8.98 -87.38
C GLU A 454 -23.48 -9.52 -87.33
N GLY A 455 -24.30 -8.96 -86.46
CA GLY A 455 -25.74 -9.22 -86.41
C GLY A 455 -26.51 -8.60 -87.58
N ALA A 456 -27.79 -8.94 -87.67
CA ALA A 456 -28.70 -8.34 -88.65
C ALA A 456 -28.95 -6.85 -88.34
N LEU A 457 -29.23 -6.06 -89.39
CA LEU A 457 -29.73 -4.70 -89.25
C LEU A 457 -31.11 -4.70 -88.60
N GLN A 458 -31.30 -3.80 -87.64
CA GLN A 458 -32.51 -3.59 -86.86
C GLN A 458 -32.93 -2.13 -87.00
N ASP A 459 -34.24 -1.90 -87.12
CA ASP A 459 -34.82 -0.56 -87.14
C ASP A 459 -34.76 0.05 -85.73
N PHE A 460 -34.48 1.34 -85.64
CA PHE A 460 -34.34 2.10 -84.40
C PHE A 460 -35.07 3.43 -84.49
N VAL A 461 -35.81 3.77 -83.44
CA VAL A 461 -36.44 5.08 -83.28
C VAL A 461 -35.67 5.86 -82.22
N SER A 462 -35.34 7.12 -82.51
CA SER A 462 -34.67 8.00 -81.54
C SER A 462 -35.42 8.04 -80.20
N GLY A 463 -34.71 7.80 -79.11
CA GLY A 463 -35.25 7.70 -77.74
C GLY A 463 -35.51 6.25 -77.29
N ASP A 464 -35.37 5.25 -78.16
CA ASP A 464 -35.43 3.85 -77.77
C ASP A 464 -34.16 3.43 -77.01
N THR A 465 -34.30 2.37 -76.20
CA THR A 465 -33.19 1.76 -75.46
C THR A 465 -32.56 0.59 -76.21
N ILE A 466 -31.23 0.51 -76.21
CA ILE A 466 -30.46 -0.64 -76.71
C ILE A 466 -29.83 -1.38 -75.54
N ARG A 467 -29.85 -2.71 -75.58
CA ARG A 467 -29.24 -3.56 -74.56
C ARG A 467 -27.95 -4.20 -75.05
N LEU A 468 -26.89 -4.15 -74.24
CA LEU A 468 -25.60 -4.76 -74.54
C LEU A 468 -25.05 -5.54 -73.35
N ARG A 469 -24.40 -6.67 -73.63
CA ARG A 469 -23.54 -7.41 -72.69
C ARG A 469 -22.08 -7.05 -72.88
N HIS A 470 -21.23 -7.53 -71.97
CA HIS A 470 -19.78 -7.42 -72.09
C HIS A 470 -19.28 -7.83 -73.49
N GLY A 471 -18.47 -6.97 -74.13
CA GLY A 471 -17.84 -7.23 -75.43
C GLY A 471 -18.72 -6.97 -76.65
N GLN A 472 -19.98 -6.55 -76.48
CA GLN A 472 -20.86 -6.22 -77.59
C GLN A 472 -20.73 -4.76 -78.01
N LYS A 473 -20.79 -4.52 -79.33
CA LYS A 473 -20.68 -3.21 -79.97
C LYS A 473 -21.90 -2.91 -80.84
N VAL A 474 -22.50 -1.74 -80.67
CA VAL A 474 -23.53 -1.21 -81.56
C VAL A 474 -22.89 -0.42 -82.68
N VAL A 475 -23.38 -0.58 -83.90
CA VAL A 475 -22.98 0.22 -85.06
C VAL A 475 -24.21 0.74 -85.79
N PHE A 476 -24.31 2.06 -85.92
CA PHE A 476 -25.19 2.79 -86.83
C PHE A 476 -24.37 3.20 -88.07
N PRO A 477 -24.46 2.48 -89.20
CA PRO A 477 -23.50 2.64 -90.29
C PRO A 477 -23.80 3.81 -91.25
N ASP A 478 -25.07 4.23 -91.36
CA ASP A 478 -25.55 5.14 -92.42
C ASP A 478 -26.38 6.30 -91.84
N LEU A 479 -25.79 7.09 -90.95
CA LEU A 479 -26.44 8.25 -90.34
C LEU A 479 -26.32 9.51 -91.22
N PRO A 480 -27.39 10.31 -91.37
CA PRO A 480 -27.31 11.63 -91.97
C PRO A 480 -26.30 12.50 -91.22
N PRO A 481 -25.38 13.19 -91.93
CA PRO A 481 -24.39 14.05 -91.28
C PRO A 481 -25.05 15.31 -90.73
N GLY A 482 -24.53 15.81 -89.60
CA GLY A 482 -25.07 16.98 -88.90
C GLY A 482 -26.16 16.68 -87.88
N LEU A 483 -26.57 15.41 -87.70
CA LEU A 483 -27.43 15.00 -86.58
C LEU A 483 -26.65 15.06 -85.27
N THR A 484 -27.18 15.76 -84.29
CA THR A 484 -26.74 15.64 -82.90
C THR A 484 -27.16 14.27 -82.37
N TYR A 485 -26.28 13.59 -81.65
CA TYR A 485 -26.61 12.36 -80.96
C TYR A 485 -26.25 12.47 -79.47
N THR A 486 -27.00 11.77 -78.63
CA THR A 486 -26.68 11.53 -77.23
C THR A 486 -26.83 10.05 -76.93
N ILE A 487 -25.85 9.46 -76.25
CA ILE A 487 -25.86 8.09 -75.76
C ILE A 487 -25.69 8.16 -74.24
N ARG A 488 -26.68 7.64 -73.51
CA ARG A 488 -26.68 7.61 -72.05
C ARG A 488 -26.81 6.18 -71.55
N GLU A 489 -25.90 5.75 -70.67
CA GLU A 489 -26.06 4.46 -69.97
C GLU A 489 -27.02 4.65 -68.79
N ILE A 490 -27.97 3.73 -68.61
CA ILE A 490 -28.85 3.73 -67.44
C ILE A 490 -28.06 3.12 -66.26
N PRO A 491 -27.84 3.87 -65.16
CA PRO A 491 -27.04 3.41 -64.03
C PRO A 491 -27.57 2.14 -63.38
N SER A 492 -26.68 1.37 -62.77
CA SER A 492 -27.00 0.12 -62.07
C SER A 492 -26.33 0.07 -60.71
N ASP A 493 -27.10 -0.15 -59.64
CA ASP A 493 -26.62 -0.13 -58.24
C ASP A 493 -25.45 -1.10 -57.93
N ASP A 494 -25.30 -2.15 -58.73
CA ASP A 494 -24.24 -3.16 -58.56
C ASP A 494 -22.93 -2.82 -59.29
N PHE A 495 -22.84 -1.69 -60.02
CA PHE A 495 -21.69 -1.34 -60.85
C PHE A 495 -21.33 0.15 -60.75
N PHE A 496 -20.05 0.47 -60.98
CA PHE A 496 -19.56 1.82 -61.27
C PHE A 496 -19.25 1.97 -62.77
N GLU A 497 -19.88 2.94 -63.43
CA GLU A 497 -19.74 3.25 -64.86
C GLU A 497 -18.66 4.31 -65.16
N SER A 498 -17.96 4.16 -66.28
CA SER A 498 -16.91 5.09 -66.70
C SER A 498 -17.42 6.28 -67.50
N ILE A 499 -18.53 6.11 -68.20
CA ILE A 499 -19.23 7.13 -68.99
C ILE A 499 -20.70 7.06 -68.61
N ASP A 500 -21.26 8.19 -68.22
CA ASP A 500 -22.67 8.34 -67.90
C ASP A 500 -23.42 8.74 -69.17
N GLU A 501 -22.88 9.74 -69.87
CA GLU A 501 -23.44 10.29 -71.09
C GLU A 501 -22.33 10.77 -72.05
N VAL A 502 -22.54 10.57 -73.34
CA VAL A 502 -21.73 11.18 -74.39
C VAL A 502 -22.62 11.76 -75.47
N SER A 503 -22.31 12.97 -75.93
CA SER A 503 -23.01 13.63 -77.01
C SER A 503 -22.04 14.19 -78.05
N GLY A 504 -22.52 14.36 -79.28
CA GLY A 504 -21.74 14.88 -80.39
C GLY A 504 -22.57 15.05 -81.65
N THR A 505 -21.90 15.28 -82.78
CA THR A 505 -22.56 15.42 -84.09
C THR A 505 -22.05 14.38 -85.07
N THR A 506 -22.94 13.77 -85.84
CA THR A 506 -22.59 12.84 -86.91
C THR A 506 -21.76 13.52 -88.00
N LEU A 507 -20.63 12.92 -88.34
CA LEU A 507 -19.65 13.48 -89.27
C LEU A 507 -19.92 13.04 -90.71
N SER A 508 -19.77 13.95 -91.69
CA SER A 508 -19.81 13.57 -93.11
C SER A 508 -18.65 12.63 -93.45
N GLY A 509 -18.97 11.40 -93.89
CA GLY A 509 -17.99 10.38 -94.25
C GLY A 509 -17.09 9.89 -93.11
N GLY A 510 -17.37 10.31 -91.88
CA GLY A 510 -16.61 9.99 -90.67
C GLY A 510 -17.29 8.96 -89.77
N SER A 511 -16.58 8.56 -88.71
CA SER A 511 -17.16 7.71 -87.68
C SER A 511 -16.78 8.15 -86.27
N SER A 512 -17.75 8.22 -85.36
CA SER A 512 -17.51 8.41 -83.92
C SER A 512 -17.60 7.06 -83.19
N HIS A 513 -16.72 6.84 -82.20
CA HIS A 513 -16.69 5.61 -81.42
C HIS A 513 -16.48 5.84 -79.93
N HIS A 514 -17.32 5.22 -79.09
CA HIS A 514 -17.30 5.35 -77.63
C HIS A 514 -17.24 3.99 -76.92
N ILE A 515 -16.60 3.93 -75.75
CA ILE A 515 -16.44 2.70 -74.96
C ILE A 515 -16.98 2.95 -73.55
N PHE A 516 -18.04 2.24 -73.18
CA PHE A 516 -18.66 2.31 -71.86
C PHE A 516 -18.18 1.15 -70.98
N VAL A 517 -17.47 1.44 -69.89
CA VAL A 517 -16.89 0.44 -69.00
C VAL A 517 -17.62 0.44 -67.66
N ASN A 518 -18.13 -0.72 -67.21
CA ASN A 518 -18.65 -0.87 -65.85
C ASN A 518 -17.74 -1.76 -65.02
N ARG A 519 -17.48 -1.37 -63.78
CA ARG A 519 -16.79 -2.20 -62.80
C ARG A 519 -17.78 -2.66 -61.75
N GLU A 520 -17.82 -3.97 -61.52
CA GLU A 520 -18.68 -4.54 -60.49
C GLU A 520 -18.30 -3.99 -59.11
N ILE A 521 -19.32 -3.57 -58.36
CA ILE A 521 -19.21 -3.26 -56.95
C ILE A 521 -19.25 -4.61 -56.22
N PRO A 522 -18.18 -4.98 -55.48
CA PRO A 522 -18.18 -6.20 -54.71
C PRO A 522 -19.31 -6.17 -53.69
N SER A 523 -20.15 -7.20 -53.69
CA SER A 523 -21.22 -7.38 -52.70
C SER A 523 -20.82 -8.44 -51.66
N GLY A 524 -21.24 -8.23 -50.41
CA GLY A 524 -21.12 -9.22 -49.33
C GLY A 524 -20.93 -8.60 -47.95
N SER A 525 -21.12 -9.44 -46.93
CA SER A 525 -21.01 -9.07 -45.53
C SER A 525 -19.82 -9.74 -44.83
N ALA A 526 -19.35 -9.10 -43.77
CA ALA A 526 -18.41 -9.64 -42.80
C ALA A 526 -19.13 -9.85 -41.46
N HIS A 527 -18.56 -10.67 -40.57
CA HIS A 527 -19.11 -10.89 -39.23
C HIS A 527 -18.18 -10.38 -38.15
N LEU A 528 -18.62 -9.40 -37.36
CA LEU A 528 -17.89 -8.91 -36.20
C LEU A 528 -18.19 -9.79 -34.97
N ILE A 529 -17.13 -10.23 -34.29
CA ILE A 529 -17.21 -11.02 -33.06
C ILE A 529 -16.36 -10.34 -31.99
N ILE A 530 -16.96 -10.05 -30.83
CA ILE A 530 -16.26 -9.47 -29.69
C ILE A 530 -15.94 -10.60 -28.71
N GLU A 531 -14.66 -10.79 -28.38
CA GLU A 531 -14.17 -11.79 -27.44
C GLU A 531 -13.68 -11.11 -26.15
N LYS A 532 -14.08 -11.67 -25.00
CA LYS A 532 -13.68 -11.15 -23.69
C LYS A 532 -12.84 -12.17 -22.92
N ASN A 533 -11.64 -11.76 -22.51
CA ASN A 533 -10.76 -12.50 -21.61
C ASN A 533 -10.45 -11.70 -20.34
N VAL A 534 -10.18 -12.40 -19.24
CA VAL A 534 -9.71 -11.81 -17.98
C VAL A 534 -8.49 -12.56 -17.45
N LEU A 535 -7.42 -11.81 -17.19
CA LEU A 535 -6.20 -12.26 -16.53
C LEU A 535 -6.33 -12.15 -15.01
N GLY A 536 -5.70 -13.09 -14.32
CA GLY A 536 -5.64 -13.17 -12.86
C GLY A 536 -6.62 -14.17 -12.24
N VAL A 537 -6.62 -14.29 -10.91
CA VAL A 537 -7.47 -15.24 -10.17
C VAL A 537 -8.22 -14.57 -9.01
N GLY A 538 -9.27 -15.21 -8.51
CA GLY A 538 -10.03 -14.74 -7.35
C GLY A 538 -11.12 -13.71 -7.67
N TYR A 539 -11.35 -13.38 -8.94
CA TYR A 539 -12.49 -12.57 -9.37
C TYR A 539 -13.78 -13.41 -9.49
N ASN A 540 -14.93 -12.74 -9.41
CA ASN A 540 -16.21 -13.38 -9.67
C ASN A 540 -16.35 -13.69 -11.17
N ALA A 541 -16.34 -14.98 -11.53
CA ALA A 541 -16.49 -15.43 -12.92
C ALA A 541 -17.84 -15.04 -13.56
N ASP A 542 -18.86 -14.70 -12.75
CA ASP A 542 -20.15 -14.22 -13.23
C ASP A 542 -20.18 -12.71 -13.52
N HIS A 543 -19.08 -11.98 -13.31
CA HIS A 543 -19.02 -10.54 -13.61
C HIS A 543 -19.22 -10.29 -15.12
N GLU A 544 -20.15 -9.40 -15.45
CA GLU A 544 -20.46 -9.00 -16.82
C GLU A 544 -19.71 -7.73 -17.19
N PHE A 545 -18.97 -7.80 -18.31
CA PHE A 545 -18.38 -6.64 -18.97
C PHE A 545 -19.34 -6.12 -20.03
N LEU A 546 -19.51 -4.81 -20.07
CA LEU A 546 -20.47 -4.14 -20.94
C LEU A 546 -19.75 -3.47 -22.10
N PHE A 547 -20.19 -3.74 -23.31
CA PHE A 547 -19.64 -3.14 -24.53
C PHE A 547 -20.70 -2.31 -25.25
N ASP A 548 -20.31 -1.11 -25.66
CA ASP A 548 -21.05 -0.27 -26.58
C ASP A 548 -20.49 -0.45 -28.00
N LEU A 549 -21.37 -0.83 -28.94
CA LEU A 549 -21.05 -0.93 -30.37
C LEU A 549 -21.59 0.28 -31.11
N TYR A 550 -20.78 0.84 -32.00
CA TYR A 550 -21.16 1.87 -32.94
C TYR A 550 -20.96 1.34 -34.36
N ILE A 551 -21.97 1.51 -35.21
CA ILE A 551 -21.89 1.21 -36.64
C ILE A 551 -22.14 2.52 -37.39
N ASN A 552 -21.21 2.91 -38.25
CA ASN A 552 -21.25 4.18 -39.00
C ASN A 552 -21.44 5.41 -38.10
N GLY A 553 -20.85 5.39 -36.90
CA GLY A 553 -20.97 6.44 -35.89
C GLY A 553 -22.26 6.39 -35.05
N VAL A 554 -23.22 5.54 -35.42
CA VAL A 554 -24.47 5.36 -34.69
C VAL A 554 -24.31 4.29 -33.62
N ARG A 555 -24.51 4.66 -32.37
CA ARG A 555 -24.53 3.73 -31.23
C ARG A 555 -25.70 2.76 -31.36
N GLN A 556 -25.42 1.47 -31.27
CA GLN A 556 -26.45 0.43 -31.27
C GLN A 556 -27.20 0.42 -29.93
N GLU A 557 -28.50 0.12 -29.96
CA GLU A 557 -29.34 0.14 -28.75
C GLU A 557 -29.01 -1.00 -27.77
N GLU A 558 -28.67 -2.18 -28.31
CA GLU A 558 -28.36 -3.35 -27.51
C GLU A 558 -26.93 -3.28 -26.95
N VAL A 559 -26.82 -3.37 -25.63
CA VAL A 559 -25.53 -3.43 -24.93
C VAL A 559 -25.06 -4.86 -24.90
N ILE A 560 -23.87 -5.12 -25.43
CA ILE A 560 -23.30 -6.47 -25.46
C ILE A 560 -22.73 -6.78 -24.07
N ARG A 561 -23.09 -7.93 -23.52
CA ARG A 561 -22.70 -8.39 -22.18
C ARG A 561 -21.89 -9.67 -22.28
N LEU A 562 -20.63 -9.62 -21.88
CA LEU A 562 -19.73 -10.79 -21.95
C LEU A 562 -19.09 -11.04 -20.59
N ARG A 563 -18.92 -12.32 -20.25
CA ARG A 563 -18.09 -12.78 -19.12
C ARG A 563 -16.71 -13.20 -19.63
N SER A 564 -15.81 -13.48 -18.70
CA SER A 564 -14.48 -14.00 -19.05
C SER A 564 -14.60 -15.31 -19.86
N GLY A 565 -13.92 -15.37 -21.00
CA GLY A 565 -13.91 -16.49 -21.94
C GLY A 565 -15.10 -16.56 -22.90
N GLN A 566 -16.00 -15.55 -22.90
CA GLN A 566 -17.15 -15.52 -23.81
C GLN A 566 -16.90 -14.67 -25.06
N SER A 567 -17.68 -14.98 -26.10
CA SER A 567 -17.75 -14.22 -27.35
C SER A 567 -19.17 -13.78 -27.61
N SER A 568 -19.36 -12.65 -28.31
CA SER A 568 -20.67 -12.23 -28.81
C SER A 568 -21.19 -13.19 -29.88
N GLU A 569 -22.49 -13.13 -30.15
CA GLU A 569 -23.01 -13.64 -31.42
C GLU A 569 -22.39 -12.86 -32.59
N PRO A 570 -22.26 -13.49 -33.79
CA PRO A 570 -21.78 -12.81 -34.99
C PRO A 570 -22.69 -11.63 -35.36
N ILE A 571 -22.10 -10.45 -35.51
CA ILE A 571 -22.81 -9.22 -35.94
C ILE A 571 -22.46 -8.96 -37.40
N GLU A 572 -23.48 -8.95 -38.26
CA GLU A 572 -23.30 -8.72 -39.69
C GLU A 572 -22.93 -7.25 -39.97
N LEU A 573 -21.90 -7.04 -40.80
CA LEU A 573 -21.44 -5.73 -41.28
C LEU A 573 -21.31 -5.77 -42.81
N GLU A 574 -21.81 -4.75 -43.49
CA GLU A 574 -21.75 -4.64 -44.96
C GLU A 574 -20.42 -4.04 -45.43
N LEU A 575 -20.08 -4.23 -46.71
CA LEU A 575 -18.92 -3.56 -47.30
C LEU A 575 -19.02 -2.03 -47.10
N GLY A 576 -17.96 -1.44 -46.56
CA GLY A 576 -17.89 0.00 -46.22
C GLY A 576 -18.39 0.35 -44.82
N ASP A 577 -19.05 -0.58 -44.10
CA ASP A 577 -19.47 -0.31 -42.73
C ASP A 577 -18.27 -0.05 -41.81
N ARG A 578 -18.45 0.91 -40.92
CA ARG A 578 -17.45 1.31 -39.93
C ARG A 578 -17.89 0.86 -38.56
N TRP A 579 -17.04 0.16 -37.83
CA TRP A 579 -17.34 -0.25 -36.46
C TRP A 579 -16.45 0.47 -35.45
N ARG A 580 -16.99 0.65 -34.25
CA ARG A 580 -16.23 0.97 -33.03
C ARG A 580 -16.82 0.21 -31.85
N VAL A 581 -15.96 -0.47 -31.11
CA VAL A 581 -16.28 -1.18 -29.88
C VAL A 581 -15.61 -0.47 -28.70
N VAL A 582 -16.40 -0.15 -27.68
CA VAL A 582 -15.93 0.47 -26.44
C VAL A 582 -16.37 -0.39 -25.26
N GLU A 583 -15.43 -0.87 -24.46
CA GLU A 583 -15.75 -1.46 -23.16
C GLU A 583 -16.04 -0.33 -22.17
N ARG A 584 -17.13 -0.42 -21.41
CA ARG A 584 -17.41 0.53 -20.34
C ARG A 584 -16.45 0.33 -19.17
N ASP A 585 -16.22 1.41 -18.43
CA ASP A 585 -15.34 1.39 -17.26
C ASP A 585 -15.77 0.32 -16.23
N SER A 586 -14.82 -0.55 -15.89
CA SER A 586 -14.95 -1.63 -14.89
C SER A 586 -13.92 -1.53 -13.76
N TYR A 587 -13.19 -0.42 -13.69
CA TYR A 587 -12.08 -0.23 -12.75
C TYR A 587 -12.52 -0.25 -11.29
N SER A 588 -13.64 0.37 -10.96
CA SER A 588 -14.23 0.34 -9.61
C SER A 588 -14.57 -1.09 -9.13
N SER A 589 -14.86 -1.99 -10.07
CA SER A 589 -15.09 -3.42 -9.82
C SER A 589 -13.80 -4.25 -9.68
N GLY A 590 -12.63 -3.61 -9.79
CA GLY A 590 -11.32 -4.25 -9.65
C GLY A 590 -10.75 -4.83 -10.94
N PHE A 591 -11.19 -4.35 -12.11
CA PHE A 591 -10.67 -4.77 -13.41
C PHE A 591 -10.04 -3.59 -14.14
N SER A 592 -8.78 -3.70 -14.51
CA SER A 592 -8.13 -2.74 -15.41
C SER A 592 -8.10 -3.33 -16.81
N GLN A 593 -8.40 -2.53 -17.83
CA GLN A 593 -8.16 -2.96 -19.20
C GLN A 593 -6.65 -3.18 -19.43
N GLU A 594 -6.29 -4.34 -19.95
CA GLU A 594 -4.90 -4.70 -20.30
C GLU A 594 -4.64 -4.44 -21.78
N SER A 595 -5.58 -4.85 -22.63
CA SER A 595 -5.52 -4.62 -24.07
C SER A 595 -6.89 -4.79 -24.73
N ILE A 596 -7.08 -4.05 -25.80
CA ILE A 596 -8.06 -4.36 -26.86
C ILE A 596 -7.29 -4.51 -28.18
N SER A 597 -7.92 -5.09 -29.19
CA SER A 597 -7.38 -5.13 -30.56
C SER A 597 -8.54 -5.06 -31.55
N ASN A 598 -8.29 -4.43 -32.71
CA ASN A 598 -9.30 -4.16 -33.74
C ASN A 598 -10.56 -3.46 -33.21
N ALA A 599 -10.41 -2.60 -32.20
CA ALA A 599 -11.53 -1.91 -31.55
C ALA A 599 -12.32 -1.05 -32.54
N THR A 600 -11.64 -0.46 -33.52
CA THR A 600 -12.26 0.27 -34.62
C THR A 600 -11.77 -0.22 -35.97
N GLY A 601 -12.61 -0.09 -37.00
CA GLY A 601 -12.23 -0.38 -38.37
C GLY A 601 -13.31 -0.11 -39.39
N THR A 602 -13.01 -0.42 -40.66
CA THR A 602 -13.91 -0.34 -41.80
C THR A 602 -13.88 -1.64 -42.58
N VAL A 603 -15.04 -2.14 -43.00
CA VAL A 603 -15.16 -3.37 -43.80
C VAL A 603 -14.68 -3.08 -45.22
N GLY A 604 -13.42 -3.42 -45.51
CA GLY A 604 -12.90 -3.51 -46.88
C GLY A 604 -13.17 -4.87 -47.55
N GLN A 605 -12.93 -4.96 -48.86
CA GLN A 605 -13.12 -6.19 -49.67
C GLN A 605 -12.49 -7.45 -49.04
N VAL A 606 -11.32 -7.31 -48.42
CA VAL A 606 -10.58 -8.43 -47.80
C VAL A 606 -11.33 -9.10 -46.63
N HIS A 607 -12.34 -8.43 -46.06
CA HIS A 607 -13.12 -8.96 -44.93
C HIS A 607 -14.37 -9.70 -45.36
N ILE A 608 -14.78 -9.62 -46.63
CA ILE A 608 -16.04 -10.21 -47.09
C ILE A 608 -16.00 -11.73 -46.91
N GLY A 609 -17.04 -12.27 -46.27
CA GLY A 609 -17.13 -13.69 -45.90
C GLY A 609 -16.22 -14.13 -44.75
N GLN A 610 -15.53 -13.20 -44.08
CA GLN A 610 -14.63 -13.48 -42.95
C GLN A 610 -15.22 -13.03 -41.61
N ASN A 611 -14.69 -13.61 -40.53
CA ASN A 611 -14.95 -13.15 -39.17
C ASN A 611 -13.88 -12.13 -38.76
N ILE A 612 -14.32 -10.96 -38.29
CA ILE A 612 -13.50 -9.91 -37.69
C ILE A 612 -13.58 -10.07 -36.17
N TYR A 613 -12.42 -10.26 -35.52
CA TYR A 613 -12.37 -10.44 -34.08
C TYR A 613 -11.87 -9.18 -33.38
N VAL A 614 -12.70 -8.66 -32.47
CA VAL A 614 -12.31 -7.66 -31.46
C VAL A 614 -11.97 -8.40 -30.19
N ARG A 615 -10.72 -8.37 -29.74
CA ARG A 615 -10.29 -9.11 -28.55
C ARG A 615 -9.99 -8.18 -27.40
N GLN A 616 -10.79 -8.28 -26.35
CA GLN A 616 -10.66 -7.53 -25.12
C GLN A 616 -10.05 -8.38 -24.01
N THR A 617 -9.01 -7.87 -23.35
CA THR A 617 -8.40 -8.49 -22.18
C THR A 617 -8.34 -7.50 -21.01
N ASN A 618 -8.90 -7.86 -19.85
CA ASN A 618 -8.72 -7.10 -18.61
C ASN A 618 -7.91 -7.91 -17.61
N ARG A 619 -7.24 -7.24 -16.68
CA ARG A 619 -6.57 -7.84 -15.54
C ARG A 619 -7.35 -7.56 -14.27
N TYR A 620 -7.57 -8.61 -13.47
CA TYR A 620 -8.10 -8.45 -12.12
C TYR A 620 -7.01 -7.95 -11.17
N ILE A 621 -7.10 -6.68 -10.79
CA ILE A 621 -6.07 -5.98 -10.00
C ILE A 621 -6.18 -6.22 -8.48
N ARG A 622 -7.11 -7.09 -8.06
CA ARG A 622 -7.26 -7.53 -6.66
C ARG A 622 -6.91 -9.01 -6.46
N GLU A 623 -6.13 -9.60 -7.38
CA GLU A 623 -5.66 -10.98 -7.26
C GLU A 623 -4.91 -11.20 -5.94
N THR A 624 -5.19 -12.33 -5.29
CA THR A 624 -4.53 -12.73 -4.06
C THR A 624 -3.87 -14.10 -4.16
N ILE A 625 -2.74 -14.27 -3.48
CA ILE A 625 -2.04 -15.53 -3.24
C ILE A 625 -2.20 -15.96 -1.78
N ASN A 626 -1.97 -17.25 -1.54
CA ASN A 626 -1.81 -17.81 -0.21
C ASN A 626 -0.37 -18.32 -0.08
N LEU A 627 0.31 -17.96 1.01
CA LEU A 627 1.64 -18.47 1.31
C LEU A 627 1.54 -19.39 2.53
N SER A 628 2.17 -20.56 2.46
CA SER A 628 2.27 -21.49 3.60
C SER A 628 3.73 -21.80 3.91
N GLY A 629 4.07 -21.80 5.20
CA GLY A 629 5.41 -22.09 5.68
C GLY A 629 5.43 -23.21 6.71
N LEU A 630 6.57 -23.88 6.81
CA LEU A 630 6.91 -24.85 7.83
C LEU A 630 7.96 -24.25 8.77
N LYS A 631 7.75 -24.45 10.07
CA LYS A 631 8.72 -24.18 11.11
C LYS A 631 9.41 -25.48 11.54
N THR A 632 10.73 -25.47 11.55
CA THR A 632 11.56 -26.59 12.00
C THR A 632 12.52 -26.16 13.10
N TRP A 633 12.97 -27.14 13.88
CA TRP A 633 13.84 -26.95 15.04
C TRP A 633 14.99 -27.96 14.98
N GLU A 634 16.23 -27.47 15.04
CA GLU A 634 17.43 -28.26 15.25
C GLU A 634 17.93 -28.03 16.69
N MET A 635 17.97 -29.10 17.48
CA MET A 635 18.28 -29.02 18.90
C MET A 635 18.82 -30.34 19.45
N PRO A 636 19.66 -30.33 20.50
CA PRO A 636 20.11 -31.53 21.20
C PRO A 636 18.99 -32.28 21.90
N THR A 637 19.26 -33.53 22.28
CA THR A 637 18.29 -34.37 23.02
C THR A 637 17.99 -33.76 24.39
N GLY A 638 16.71 -33.50 24.68
CA GLY A 638 16.23 -32.98 25.97
C GLY A 638 15.87 -31.49 25.98
N VAL A 639 16.24 -30.74 24.94
CA VAL A 639 15.75 -29.38 24.68
C VAL A 639 14.35 -29.46 24.07
N GLN A 640 13.47 -28.51 24.40
CA GLN A 640 12.13 -28.39 23.81
C GLN A 640 11.96 -26.99 23.21
N PRO A 641 11.27 -26.86 22.07
CA PRO A 641 10.95 -25.56 21.51
C PRO A 641 9.92 -24.83 22.39
N PRO A 642 9.78 -23.49 22.28
CA PRO A 642 8.72 -22.73 22.93
C PRO A 642 7.33 -23.23 22.53
N GLN A 643 6.29 -22.86 23.29
CA GLN A 643 4.90 -23.26 22.97
C GLN A 643 4.33 -22.53 21.74
N HIS A 644 4.78 -21.30 21.52
CA HIS A 644 4.42 -20.48 20.37
C HIS A 644 5.62 -19.64 19.94
N ILE A 645 5.60 -19.26 18.66
CA ILE A 645 6.50 -18.26 18.07
C ILE A 645 5.65 -17.18 17.41
N THR A 646 6.25 -16.03 17.14
CA THR A 646 5.60 -14.97 16.36
C THR A 646 6.30 -14.83 15.02
N VAL A 647 5.56 -15.07 13.94
CA VAL A 647 6.05 -14.96 12.56
C VAL A 647 5.48 -13.71 11.91
N GLN A 648 6.35 -12.89 11.33
CA GLN A 648 6.03 -11.67 10.62
C GLN A 648 6.22 -11.89 9.12
N LEU A 649 5.18 -11.65 8.33
CA LEU A 649 5.26 -11.55 6.88
C LEU A 649 5.72 -10.15 6.52
N MET A 650 6.70 -10.08 5.64
CA MET A 650 7.40 -8.87 5.23
C MET A 650 7.14 -8.59 3.75
N GLN A 651 6.93 -7.32 3.41
CA GLN A 651 7.01 -6.78 2.05
C GLN A 651 8.13 -5.73 2.04
N GLY A 652 9.29 -6.11 1.48
CA GLY A 652 10.52 -5.35 1.68
C GLY A 652 10.87 -5.25 3.17
N ASN A 653 10.91 -4.03 3.71
CA ASN A 653 11.21 -3.76 5.13
C ASN A 653 9.95 -3.59 6.01
N ILE A 654 8.75 -3.71 5.44
CA ILE A 654 7.49 -3.46 6.14
C ILE A 654 6.89 -4.80 6.60
N VAL A 655 6.47 -4.87 7.87
CA VAL A 655 5.66 -5.98 8.38
C VAL A 655 4.22 -5.79 7.89
N VAL A 656 3.76 -6.69 7.01
CA VAL A 656 2.41 -6.62 6.41
C VAL A 656 1.40 -7.54 7.09
N ARG A 657 1.86 -8.62 7.72
CA ARG A 657 1.05 -9.48 8.60
C ARG A 657 1.91 -10.08 9.70
N GLN A 658 1.27 -10.45 10.80
CA GLN A 658 1.90 -11.18 11.88
C GLN A 658 0.93 -12.25 12.40
N ILE A 659 1.46 -13.41 12.73
CA ILE A 659 0.71 -14.52 13.31
C ILE A 659 1.49 -15.16 14.46
N ASN A 660 0.76 -15.69 15.43
CA ASN A 660 1.31 -16.60 16.42
C ASN A 660 1.18 -18.02 15.89
N VAL A 661 2.31 -18.74 15.83
CA VAL A 661 2.36 -20.12 15.36
C VAL A 661 2.60 -21.00 16.58
N GLU A 662 1.64 -21.89 16.85
CA GLU A 662 1.67 -22.78 18.01
C GLU A 662 2.24 -24.16 17.65
N GLY A 663 2.99 -24.74 18.58
CA GLY A 663 3.41 -26.14 18.49
C GLY A 663 2.26 -27.11 18.79
N PRO A 664 2.38 -28.40 18.43
CA PRO A 664 3.54 -29.07 17.86
C PRO A 664 3.52 -29.16 16.32
N HIS A 665 2.47 -28.67 15.66
CA HIS A 665 2.31 -28.83 14.21
C HIS A 665 3.21 -27.89 13.40
N TRP A 666 3.62 -26.75 13.98
CA TRP A 666 4.65 -25.87 13.42
C TRP A 666 4.46 -25.55 11.93
N THR A 667 3.22 -25.34 11.51
CA THR A 667 2.86 -24.90 10.16
C THR A 667 2.07 -23.62 10.27
N TYR A 668 2.15 -22.79 9.24
CA TYR A 668 1.41 -21.56 9.17
C TYR A 668 1.05 -21.16 7.75
N SER A 669 0.00 -20.38 7.62
CA SER A 669 -0.42 -19.80 6.36
C SER A 669 -0.74 -18.32 6.50
N PHE A 670 -0.47 -17.58 5.43
CA PHE A 670 -0.94 -16.23 5.20
C PHE A 670 -1.85 -16.29 3.98
N GLU A 671 -3.15 -16.09 4.20
CA GLU A 671 -4.17 -16.21 3.16
C GLU A 671 -4.63 -14.84 2.64
N ASN A 672 -5.09 -14.80 1.40
CA ASN A 672 -5.61 -13.60 0.73
C ASN A 672 -4.58 -12.45 0.72
N LEU A 673 -3.32 -12.78 0.44
CA LEU A 673 -2.26 -11.78 0.27
C LEU A 673 -2.33 -11.20 -1.13
N PRO A 674 -2.27 -9.88 -1.33
CA PRO A 674 -2.20 -9.29 -2.66
C PRO A 674 -1.06 -9.91 -3.49
N LYS A 675 -1.33 -10.28 -4.74
CA LYS A 675 -0.27 -10.79 -5.61
C LYS A 675 0.54 -9.66 -6.23
N PHE A 676 -0.12 -8.55 -6.56
CA PHE A 676 0.48 -7.40 -7.22
C PHE A 676 0.42 -6.17 -6.31
N ASP A 677 1.41 -5.29 -6.44
CA ASP A 677 1.42 -3.96 -5.84
C ASP A 677 0.48 -3.00 -6.61
N ASN A 678 0.47 -1.72 -6.21
CA ASN A 678 -0.47 -0.73 -6.76
C ASN A 678 -0.07 -0.23 -8.14
N GLU A 679 1.17 -0.53 -8.52
CA GLU A 679 1.78 -0.25 -9.81
C GLU A 679 1.61 -1.44 -10.77
N GLY A 680 1.12 -2.59 -10.26
CA GLY A 680 0.87 -3.81 -11.04
C GLY A 680 2.03 -4.81 -11.06
N ASN A 681 3.11 -4.58 -10.31
CA ASN A 681 4.25 -5.51 -10.21
C ASN A 681 3.97 -6.62 -9.19
N GLU A 682 4.52 -7.81 -9.40
CA GLU A 682 4.34 -8.93 -8.47
C GLU A 682 5.08 -8.70 -7.14
N ILE A 683 4.38 -8.90 -6.01
CA ILE A 683 4.91 -8.69 -4.67
C ILE A 683 5.75 -9.89 -4.24
N HIS A 684 7.03 -9.66 -3.95
CA HIS A 684 7.89 -10.66 -3.34
C HIS A 684 7.82 -10.59 -1.80
N TYR A 685 7.09 -11.52 -1.19
CA TYR A 685 6.99 -11.63 0.27
C TYR A 685 8.14 -12.43 0.87
N THR A 686 8.61 -11.99 2.05
CA THR A 686 9.55 -12.74 2.89
C THR A 686 8.97 -12.93 4.29
N VAL A 687 9.58 -13.75 5.14
CA VAL A 687 9.17 -13.91 6.54
C VAL A 687 10.33 -13.64 7.48
N ARG A 688 9.99 -13.16 8.68
CA ARG A 688 10.91 -12.97 9.81
C ARG A 688 10.27 -13.54 11.07
N GLU A 689 11.05 -14.22 11.89
CA GLU A 689 10.63 -14.60 13.25
C GLU A 689 11.04 -13.51 14.25
N VAL A 690 10.17 -13.24 15.24
CA VAL A 690 10.56 -12.43 16.40
C VAL A 690 11.60 -13.21 17.21
N PRO A 691 12.80 -12.64 17.48
CA PRO A 691 13.90 -13.37 18.11
C PRO A 691 13.52 -14.06 19.43
N ILE A 692 13.98 -15.29 19.60
CA ILE A 692 13.69 -16.12 20.77
C ILE A 692 15.00 -16.41 21.50
N SER A 693 15.02 -16.18 22.82
CA SER A 693 16.19 -16.44 23.67
C SER A 693 16.71 -17.87 23.50
N GLY A 694 18.01 -18.04 23.25
CA GLY A 694 18.65 -19.36 23.05
C GLY A 694 18.46 -19.99 21.67
N TRP A 695 17.81 -19.29 20.73
CA TRP A 695 17.59 -19.78 19.37
C TRP A 695 18.11 -18.81 18.32
N GLN A 696 18.83 -19.35 17.35
CA GLN A 696 19.19 -18.64 16.13
C GLN A 696 18.23 -19.02 15.02
N THR A 697 17.57 -18.03 14.42
CA THR A 697 16.66 -18.23 13.29
C THR A 697 17.40 -18.12 11.97
N GLU A 698 17.19 -19.10 11.11
CA GLU A 698 17.56 -19.11 9.71
C GLU A 698 16.30 -19.05 8.85
N THR A 699 16.28 -18.13 7.89
CA THR A 699 15.19 -17.95 6.92
C THR A 699 15.68 -18.40 5.55
N ASN A 700 14.88 -19.19 4.84
CA ASN A 700 15.17 -19.48 3.44
C ASN A 700 14.71 -18.29 2.57
N PRO A 701 15.53 -17.75 1.66
CA PRO A 701 15.10 -16.69 0.76
C PRO A 701 14.09 -17.14 -0.31
N ASP A 702 14.14 -18.41 -0.72
CA ASP A 702 13.37 -18.97 -1.84
C ASP A 702 12.00 -19.53 -1.41
N ASN A 703 11.75 -19.67 -0.11
CA ASN A 703 10.47 -20.07 0.45
C ASN A 703 10.29 -19.49 1.85
N ILE A 704 9.05 -19.37 2.31
CA ILE A 704 8.77 -18.78 3.62
C ILE A 704 8.92 -19.78 4.78
N ASN A 705 9.84 -20.75 4.74
CA ASN A 705 10.08 -21.65 5.87
C ASN A 705 11.04 -21.03 6.89
N LEU A 706 10.88 -21.44 8.14
CA LEU A 706 11.72 -21.05 9.26
C LEU A 706 12.45 -22.25 9.84
N HIS A 707 13.73 -22.07 10.14
CA HIS A 707 14.55 -23.06 10.82
C HIS A 707 15.20 -22.41 12.04
N ASN A 708 15.00 -22.98 13.23
CA ASN A 708 15.73 -22.53 14.41
C ASN A 708 16.76 -23.55 14.84
N VAL A 709 17.98 -23.07 15.05
CA VAL A 709 19.08 -23.84 15.62
C VAL A 709 19.24 -23.43 17.08
N TRP A 710 19.30 -24.43 17.96
CA TRP A 710 19.60 -24.22 19.37
C TRP A 710 21.03 -23.71 19.53
N VAL A 711 21.19 -22.63 20.29
CA VAL A 711 22.51 -22.07 20.61
C VAL A 711 22.84 -22.38 22.07
N ASP A 712 23.95 -23.08 22.29
CA ASP A 712 24.40 -23.37 23.65
C ASP A 712 24.73 -22.07 24.40
N PRO A 713 24.16 -21.87 25.60
CA PRO A 713 24.38 -20.65 26.33
C PRO A 713 25.77 -20.61 26.96
N ALA A 714 26.38 -19.43 27.00
CA ALA A 714 27.62 -19.21 27.75
C ALA A 714 27.33 -19.29 29.26
N ILE A 715 28.26 -19.85 30.03
CA ILE A 715 28.11 -20.00 31.49
C ILE A 715 29.16 -19.16 32.21
N ALA A 716 28.74 -18.38 33.21
CA ALA A 716 29.64 -17.64 34.09
C ALA A 716 29.41 -18.01 35.56
N ARG A 717 30.47 -17.90 36.36
CA ARG A 717 30.47 -18.23 37.79
C ARG A 717 31.15 -17.13 38.57
N LEU A 718 30.55 -16.71 39.68
CA LEU A 718 31.13 -15.72 40.58
C LEU A 718 31.25 -16.30 41.99
N GLU A 719 32.49 -16.39 42.48
CA GLU A 719 32.81 -16.72 43.87
C GLU A 719 33.07 -15.43 44.65
N ILE A 720 32.50 -15.33 45.84
CA ILE A 720 32.77 -14.25 46.79
C ILE A 720 33.53 -14.78 48.01
N GLU A 721 34.20 -13.89 48.72
CA GLU A 721 34.88 -14.19 49.98
C GLU A 721 34.37 -13.32 51.11
N LYS A 722 34.01 -13.96 52.22
CA LYS A 722 33.68 -13.31 53.48
C LYS A 722 34.91 -13.33 54.38
N GLN A 723 35.30 -12.16 54.83
CA GLN A 723 36.32 -11.98 55.87
C GLN A 723 35.72 -11.31 57.11
N ILE A 724 36.22 -11.72 58.27
CA ILE A 724 35.87 -11.25 59.61
C ILE A 724 37.16 -10.82 60.27
N THR A 725 37.11 -9.63 60.83
CA THR A 725 38.22 -8.99 61.53
C THR A 725 37.74 -8.50 62.91
N GLY A 726 38.66 -8.12 63.80
CA GLY A 726 38.31 -7.67 65.15
C GLY A 726 38.47 -8.77 66.20
N ASP A 727 37.59 -8.78 67.19
CA ASP A 727 37.62 -9.74 68.31
C ASP A 727 37.16 -11.15 67.89
N ALA A 728 37.33 -12.14 68.77
CA ALA A 728 36.85 -13.49 68.53
C ALA A 728 35.31 -13.51 68.41
N ALA A 729 34.83 -13.69 67.18
CA ALA A 729 33.41 -13.72 66.86
C ALA A 729 32.75 -15.04 67.29
N PRO A 730 31.42 -15.05 67.56
CA PRO A 730 30.66 -16.28 67.74
C PRO A 730 30.81 -17.21 66.53
N ASN A 731 30.89 -18.52 66.78
CA ASN A 731 31.18 -19.52 65.75
C ASN A 731 29.99 -19.86 64.81
N ASP A 732 28.87 -19.17 64.92
CA ASP A 732 27.62 -19.50 64.23
C ASP A 732 26.96 -18.31 63.47
N GLU A 733 27.65 -17.17 63.33
CA GLU A 733 27.09 -16.01 62.62
C GLU A 733 26.97 -16.27 61.11
N ARG A 734 25.79 -15.96 60.56
CA ARG A 734 25.48 -16.13 59.14
C ARG A 734 25.40 -14.79 58.42
N PHE A 735 26.10 -14.69 57.30
CA PHE A 735 26.06 -13.55 56.38
C PHE A 735 25.36 -13.94 55.09
N GLU A 736 24.57 -13.03 54.55
CA GLU A 736 23.79 -13.20 53.34
C GLU A 736 24.25 -12.20 52.28
N PHE A 737 24.37 -12.65 51.03
CA PHE A 737 24.76 -11.83 49.89
C PHE A 737 23.75 -11.98 48.78
N VAL A 738 23.41 -10.85 48.16
CA VAL A 738 22.42 -10.76 47.10
C VAL A 738 23.08 -10.25 45.83
N MET A 739 22.80 -10.92 44.71
CA MET A 739 23.17 -10.50 43.36
C MET A 739 21.91 -10.16 42.55
N ASN A 740 21.87 -8.95 42.00
CA ASN A 740 20.77 -8.42 41.17
C ASN A 740 21.27 -7.99 39.79
N PRO A 741 20.49 -8.13 38.71
CA PRO A 741 19.14 -8.69 38.65
C PRO A 741 19.14 -10.23 38.88
N GLY A 742 17.97 -10.80 39.18
CA GLY A 742 17.79 -12.24 39.43
C GLY A 742 17.62 -12.63 40.90
N GLY A 743 17.93 -11.73 41.85
CA GLY A 743 17.68 -11.93 43.28
C GLY A 743 18.38 -13.17 43.84
N HIS A 744 19.54 -13.55 43.28
CA HIS A 744 20.28 -14.73 43.73
C HIS A 744 20.85 -14.45 45.11
N VAL A 745 20.55 -15.35 46.06
CA VAL A 745 20.98 -15.23 47.46
C VAL A 745 21.91 -16.38 47.80
N VAL A 746 23.05 -16.05 48.40
CA VAL A 746 23.95 -17.04 49.01
C VAL A 746 24.23 -16.67 50.45
N THR A 747 24.38 -17.68 51.30
CA THR A 747 24.70 -17.50 52.71
C THR A 747 26.00 -18.19 53.06
N ILE A 748 26.80 -17.58 53.92
CA ILE A 748 28.00 -18.18 54.48
C ILE A 748 28.01 -18.01 56.00
N THR A 749 28.55 -19.01 56.72
CA THR A 749 28.76 -18.92 58.17
C THR A 749 30.21 -18.55 58.43
N ASN A 750 30.45 -17.51 59.21
CA ASN A 750 31.77 -16.96 59.49
C ASN A 750 32.61 -16.62 58.24
N ASN A 751 33.90 -16.93 58.28
CA ASN A 751 34.86 -16.71 57.19
C ASN A 751 34.80 -17.82 56.15
N GLY A 752 35.00 -17.45 54.89
CA GLY A 752 35.20 -18.43 53.84
C GLY A 752 34.80 -17.92 52.46
N ARG A 753 34.59 -18.85 51.55
CA ARG A 753 34.14 -18.56 50.19
C ARG A 753 32.83 -19.23 49.88
N VAL A 754 32.00 -18.56 49.10
CA VAL A 754 30.74 -19.09 48.59
C VAL A 754 30.55 -18.63 47.16
N SER A 755 30.05 -19.51 46.31
CA SER A 755 29.75 -19.20 44.91
C SER A 755 28.27 -18.95 44.73
N PHE A 756 27.92 -17.93 43.96
CA PHE A 756 26.57 -17.81 43.41
C PHE A 756 26.27 -18.98 42.46
N PRO A 757 24.98 -19.29 42.23
CA PRO A 757 24.59 -20.22 41.17
C PRO A 757 25.21 -19.83 39.84
N GLU A 758 25.49 -20.83 39.00
CA GLU A 758 25.99 -20.59 37.64
C GLU A 758 24.95 -19.78 36.86
N LEU A 759 25.41 -18.72 36.19
CA LEU A 759 24.57 -17.90 35.33
C LEU A 759 24.74 -18.34 33.88
N SER A 760 23.62 -18.46 33.18
CA SER A 760 23.56 -18.86 31.78
C SER A 760 23.17 -17.65 30.93
N PHE A 761 23.88 -17.46 29.82
CA PHE A 761 23.72 -16.33 28.90
C PHE A 761 23.48 -16.87 27.50
N ASP A 762 22.29 -16.60 26.98
CA ASP A 762 21.72 -17.18 25.76
C ASP A 762 21.69 -16.20 24.58
N ARG A 763 22.36 -15.04 24.74
CA ARG A 763 22.55 -14.02 23.71
C ARG A 763 23.87 -13.27 23.89
N PRO A 764 24.46 -12.71 22.82
CA PRO A 764 25.62 -11.85 22.93
C PRO A 764 25.25 -10.52 23.62
N GLY A 765 26.19 -9.95 24.36
CA GLY A 765 25.99 -8.71 25.09
C GLY A 765 26.91 -8.56 26.29
N THR A 766 26.81 -7.41 26.96
CA THR A 766 27.47 -7.16 28.25
C THR A 766 26.39 -7.10 29.32
N PHE A 767 26.47 -7.99 30.30
CA PHE A 767 25.51 -8.13 31.40
C PHE A 767 26.11 -7.58 32.68
N GLU A 768 25.33 -6.81 33.44
CA GLU A 768 25.75 -6.16 34.68
C GLU A 768 24.98 -6.74 35.87
N PHE A 769 25.71 -7.10 36.93
CA PHE A 769 25.16 -7.59 38.19
C PHE A 769 25.68 -6.77 39.35
N THR A 770 24.80 -6.33 40.25
CA THR A 770 25.15 -5.65 41.50
C THR A 770 25.11 -6.63 42.66
N ILE A 771 26.21 -6.73 43.41
CA ILE A 771 26.38 -7.62 44.55
C ILE A 771 26.56 -6.78 45.82
N HIS A 772 25.76 -7.10 46.84
CA HIS A 772 25.86 -6.50 48.17
C HIS A 772 25.64 -7.53 49.27
N GLU A 773 26.19 -7.25 50.45
CA GLU A 773 25.87 -7.97 51.68
C GLU A 773 24.53 -7.44 52.24
N THR A 774 23.60 -8.34 52.58
CA THR A 774 22.38 -7.97 53.30
C THR A 774 22.78 -7.56 54.72
N ARG A 775 22.42 -6.34 55.13
CA ARG A 775 22.74 -5.86 56.47
C ARG A 775 22.00 -6.66 57.54
N GLY A 776 22.76 -7.32 58.41
CA GLY A 776 22.23 -7.91 59.64
C GLY A 776 22.02 -6.86 60.73
N SER A 777 21.32 -7.25 61.79
CA SER A 777 21.06 -6.42 62.98
C SER A 777 21.70 -6.99 64.25
N THR A 778 22.62 -7.95 64.11
CA THR A 778 23.25 -8.63 65.23
C THR A 778 24.19 -7.67 65.97
N LEU A 779 24.02 -7.55 67.29
CA LEU A 779 24.80 -6.65 68.13
C LEU A 779 26.29 -7.03 68.09
N GLY A 780 27.18 -6.03 67.92
CA GLY A 780 28.63 -6.22 67.85
C GLY A 780 29.23 -6.33 66.46
N TRP A 781 28.41 -6.33 65.40
CA TRP A 781 28.90 -6.38 64.01
C TRP A 781 28.89 -5.01 63.32
N VAL A 782 30.00 -4.68 62.66
CA VAL A 782 30.10 -3.62 61.66
C VAL A 782 30.19 -4.27 60.28
N TYR A 783 29.14 -4.12 59.48
CA TYR A 783 29.00 -4.73 58.16
C TYR A 783 29.71 -3.91 57.07
N ASP A 784 30.23 -4.61 56.06
CA ASP A 784 30.78 -4.00 54.85
C ASP A 784 29.65 -3.40 54.01
N ASN A 785 29.81 -2.15 53.58
CA ASN A 785 28.83 -1.45 52.74
C ASN A 785 29.31 -1.29 51.29
N SER A 786 30.35 -2.03 50.91
CA SER A 786 30.88 -2.01 49.54
C SER A 786 29.84 -2.53 48.56
N GLU A 787 29.60 -1.78 47.49
CA GLU A 787 28.86 -2.25 46.34
C GLU A 787 29.84 -2.81 45.31
N TYR A 788 29.67 -4.07 44.95
CA TYR A 788 30.41 -4.66 43.84
C TYR A 788 29.51 -4.73 42.61
N LYS A 789 30.04 -4.41 41.44
CA LYS A 789 29.37 -4.69 40.16
C LYS A 789 30.20 -5.67 39.35
N TRP A 790 29.60 -6.77 38.94
CA TRP A 790 30.19 -7.77 38.07
C TRP A 790 29.64 -7.63 36.66
N PHE A 791 30.56 -7.56 35.70
CA PHE A 791 30.24 -7.46 34.30
C PHE A 791 30.69 -8.74 33.59
N VAL A 792 29.80 -9.27 32.75
CA VAL A 792 30.04 -10.47 31.93
C VAL A 792 29.81 -10.08 30.47
N LYS A 793 30.84 -10.20 29.63
CA LYS A 793 30.75 -9.98 28.19
C LYS A 793 30.70 -11.32 27.46
N VAL A 794 29.67 -11.48 26.65
CA VAL A 794 29.41 -12.66 25.81
C VAL A 794 29.39 -12.22 24.35
N GLU A 795 30.12 -12.92 23.50
CA GLU A 795 30.18 -12.67 22.06
C GLU A 795 29.89 -13.96 21.29
N GLN A 796 29.30 -13.83 20.10
CA GLN A 796 29.01 -14.95 19.20
C GLN A 796 30.17 -15.12 18.22
N GLY A 797 30.73 -16.33 18.15
CA GLY A 797 31.79 -16.69 17.20
C GLY A 797 31.26 -16.85 15.77
N THR A 798 32.18 -16.96 14.80
CA THR A 798 31.84 -17.25 13.39
C THR A 798 31.21 -18.62 13.18
N ASP A 799 31.29 -19.49 14.18
CA ASP A 799 30.69 -20.82 14.28
C ASP A 799 29.28 -20.79 14.91
N GLY A 800 28.75 -19.60 15.24
CA GLY A 800 27.44 -19.43 15.85
C GLY A 800 27.40 -19.67 17.37
N LEU A 801 28.50 -20.11 17.98
CA LEU A 801 28.56 -20.43 19.41
C LEU A 801 28.74 -19.17 20.27
N LEU A 802 28.05 -19.13 21.40
CA LEU A 802 28.23 -18.09 22.40
C LEU A 802 29.44 -18.41 23.27
N SER A 803 30.35 -17.45 23.39
CA SER A 803 31.52 -17.57 24.26
C SER A 803 31.61 -16.39 25.21
N LEU A 804 32.02 -16.68 26.44
CA LEU A 804 32.36 -15.67 27.41
C LEU A 804 33.73 -15.09 27.05
N THR A 805 33.78 -13.82 26.67
CA THR A 805 35.01 -13.19 26.17
C THR A 805 35.70 -12.29 27.19
N GLU A 806 34.95 -11.69 28.12
CA GLU A 806 35.53 -10.90 29.21
C GLU A 806 34.67 -10.95 30.48
N GLN A 807 35.31 -10.88 31.64
CA GLN A 807 34.66 -10.65 32.93
C GLN A 807 35.46 -9.65 33.76
N TRP A 808 34.78 -8.73 34.44
CA TRP A 808 35.44 -7.81 35.36
C TRP A 808 34.54 -7.37 36.51
N LEU A 809 35.16 -6.85 37.56
CA LEU A 809 34.48 -6.28 38.72
C LEU A 809 34.77 -4.79 38.85
N THR A 810 33.80 -4.05 39.37
CA THR A 810 34.04 -2.75 40.00
C THR A 810 33.66 -2.81 41.47
N LYS A 811 34.35 -2.03 42.30
CA LYS A 811 34.03 -1.80 43.71
C LYS A 811 33.74 -0.32 43.89
N ASN A 812 32.52 0.02 44.29
CA ASN A 812 32.05 1.41 44.44
C ASN A 812 32.32 2.28 43.20
N GLY A 813 32.23 1.69 42.00
CA GLY A 813 32.42 2.39 40.72
C GLY A 813 33.83 2.30 40.11
N GLU A 814 34.84 1.83 40.84
CA GLU A 814 36.21 1.68 40.32
C GLU A 814 36.51 0.23 39.93
N ARG A 815 37.10 0.00 38.73
CA ARG A 815 37.49 -1.35 38.26
C ARG A 815 38.60 -1.90 39.14
N ILE A 816 38.47 -3.16 39.56
CA ILE A 816 39.45 -3.84 40.42
C ILE A 816 40.12 -5.01 39.68
N ASP A 817 41.33 -5.35 40.12
CA ASP A 817 42.06 -6.52 39.62
C ASP A 817 41.53 -7.80 40.26
N GLY A 818 41.22 -8.79 39.41
CA GLY A 818 40.67 -10.09 39.83
C GLY A 818 39.14 -10.15 39.87
N LEU A 819 38.62 -11.38 39.96
CA LEU A 819 37.19 -11.69 39.85
C LEU A 819 36.60 -12.24 41.17
N ARG A 820 37.01 -11.68 42.30
CA ARG A 820 36.52 -12.11 43.62
C ARG A 820 36.12 -10.91 44.48
N PRO A 821 34.83 -10.65 44.69
CA PRO A 821 34.35 -9.71 45.68
C PRO A 821 34.76 -10.16 47.09
N VAL A 822 35.30 -9.24 47.90
CA VAL A 822 35.71 -9.52 49.28
C VAL A 822 34.94 -8.59 50.21
N PHE A 823 34.08 -9.17 51.04
CA PHE A 823 33.29 -8.44 52.03
C PHE A 823 33.87 -8.63 53.42
N THR A 824 34.31 -7.55 54.05
CA THR A 824 35.02 -7.59 55.34
C THR A 824 34.17 -6.99 56.45
N ASN A 825 33.70 -7.83 57.37
CA ASN A 825 32.98 -7.37 58.56
C ASN A 825 33.93 -7.33 59.74
N ARG A 826 33.61 -6.47 60.69
CA ARG A 826 34.36 -6.37 61.93
C ARG A 826 33.47 -6.69 63.12
N PHE A 827 33.91 -7.62 63.97
CA PHE A 827 33.26 -7.93 65.24
C PHE A 827 33.94 -7.17 66.37
N ASP A 828 33.13 -6.54 67.22
CA ASP A 828 33.54 -5.79 68.41
C ASP A 828 32.83 -6.35 69.64
N ALA A 829 33.54 -7.13 70.44
CA ALA A 829 32.98 -7.80 71.61
C ALA A 829 32.56 -6.80 72.71
N SER A 830 33.09 -5.58 72.70
CA SER A 830 32.75 -4.56 73.69
C SER A 830 31.29 -4.11 73.60
N ALA A 831 30.66 -4.28 72.44
CA ALA A 831 29.24 -3.98 72.24
C ALA A 831 28.32 -4.93 73.04
N LEU A 832 28.80 -6.12 73.44
CA LEU A 832 28.03 -7.09 74.22
C LEU A 832 28.02 -6.78 75.72
N LEU A 833 29.02 -6.05 76.23
CA LEU A 833 29.26 -5.82 77.67
C LEU A 833 28.25 -4.85 78.33
N GLY A 834 27.32 -4.28 77.57
CA GLY A 834 26.25 -3.40 78.07
C GLY A 834 24.84 -3.99 77.97
N GLU A 835 24.69 -5.17 77.37
CA GLU A 835 23.38 -5.77 77.14
C GLU A 835 22.85 -6.39 78.45
N THR A 836 21.62 -6.02 78.81
CA THR A 836 20.98 -6.51 80.03
C THR A 836 19.73 -7.32 79.73
N ILE A 837 19.36 -8.19 80.65
CA ILE A 837 18.16 -9.01 80.62
C ILE A 837 17.36 -8.81 81.91
N ASP A 838 16.05 -8.70 81.75
CA ASP A 838 15.09 -8.73 82.84
C ASP A 838 14.51 -10.15 82.94
N ILE A 839 14.63 -10.77 84.11
CA ILE A 839 14.17 -12.14 84.34
C ILE A 839 12.90 -12.11 85.17
N PRO A 840 11.72 -12.26 84.54
CA PRO A 840 10.47 -12.35 85.28
C PRO A 840 10.37 -13.71 85.97
N VAL A 841 9.85 -13.70 87.20
CA VAL A 841 9.59 -14.88 88.00
C VAL A 841 8.16 -14.83 88.53
N LYS A 842 7.40 -15.87 88.20
CA LYS A 842 6.02 -16.04 88.63
C LYS A 842 5.90 -17.19 89.61
N LYS A 843 5.16 -16.98 90.69
CA LYS A 843 4.86 -18.02 91.66
C LYS A 843 3.42 -18.50 91.49
N VAL A 844 3.26 -19.82 91.39
CA VAL A 844 1.97 -20.50 91.30
C VAL A 844 1.81 -21.45 92.48
N TRP A 845 0.61 -21.50 93.05
CA TRP A 845 0.32 -22.34 94.20
C TRP A 845 -0.64 -23.47 93.81
N ASN A 846 -0.32 -24.69 94.24
CA ASN A 846 -1.19 -25.86 94.16
C ASN A 846 -1.51 -26.33 95.58
N HIS A 847 -2.60 -25.82 96.14
CA HIS A 847 -3.03 -26.06 97.51
C HIS A 847 -3.72 -27.42 97.71
N LYS A 848 -3.97 -28.19 96.64
CA LYS A 848 -4.84 -29.38 96.66
C LYS A 848 -6.17 -29.08 97.38
N GLU A 849 -6.47 -29.74 98.50
CA GLU A 849 -7.73 -29.63 99.27
C GLU A 849 -7.71 -28.54 100.36
N LEU A 850 -6.64 -27.75 100.49
CA LEU A 850 -6.55 -26.70 101.53
C LEU A 850 -7.15 -25.36 101.09
N THR A 851 -7.79 -24.67 102.04
CA THR A 851 -8.26 -23.30 101.88
C THR A 851 -7.08 -22.33 101.78
N LYS A 852 -7.26 -21.23 101.03
CA LYS A 852 -6.22 -20.21 100.77
C LYS A 852 -5.69 -19.55 102.06
N ASP A 853 -6.40 -19.68 103.17
CA ASP A 853 -6.09 -19.05 104.46
C ASP A 853 -4.82 -19.61 105.13
N LEU A 854 -4.32 -20.76 104.65
CA LEU A 854 -3.09 -21.41 105.14
C LEU A 854 -1.87 -21.19 104.22
N GLN A 855 -1.98 -20.27 103.27
CA GLN A 855 -0.87 -19.84 102.41
C GLN A 855 0.08 -18.90 103.19
N PRO A 856 1.41 -19.06 103.09
CA PRO A 856 2.33 -18.13 103.73
C PRO A 856 2.19 -16.72 103.15
N HIS A 857 2.34 -15.69 103.99
CA HIS A 857 2.22 -14.29 103.56
C HIS A 857 3.35 -13.84 102.61
N MET A 858 4.47 -14.57 102.58
CA MET A 858 5.61 -14.28 101.71
C MET A 858 6.45 -15.53 101.42
N ILE A 859 7.18 -15.48 100.32
CA ILE A 859 8.32 -16.36 100.01
C ILE A 859 9.55 -15.52 99.69
N VAL A 860 10.71 -16.16 99.63
CA VAL A 860 11.95 -15.55 99.16
C VAL A 860 12.48 -16.35 97.98
N VAL A 861 12.61 -15.68 96.84
CA VAL A 861 13.18 -16.23 95.61
C VAL A 861 14.60 -15.67 95.44
N GLN A 862 15.56 -16.56 95.26
CA GLN A 862 16.97 -16.28 94.99
C GLN A 862 17.23 -16.42 93.48
N LEU A 863 18.00 -15.51 92.93
CA LEU A 863 18.59 -15.60 91.60
C LEU A 863 20.03 -16.11 91.74
N MET A 864 20.36 -17.13 90.98
CA MET A 864 21.61 -17.87 91.04
C MET A 864 22.32 -17.82 89.68
N THR A 865 23.65 -17.83 89.71
CA THR A 865 24.49 -18.18 88.55
C THR A 865 25.41 -19.31 89.00
N GLY A 866 25.18 -20.52 88.49
CA GLY A 866 25.73 -21.73 89.12
C GLY A 866 25.30 -21.83 90.60
N ASP A 867 26.26 -22.08 91.50
CA ASP A 867 25.99 -22.18 92.95
C ASP A 867 26.00 -20.84 93.70
N LYS A 868 26.35 -19.74 93.02
CA LYS A 868 26.46 -18.42 93.64
C LYS A 868 25.13 -17.69 93.60
N GLU A 869 24.64 -17.27 94.76
CA GLU A 869 23.51 -16.35 94.84
C GLU A 869 23.95 -14.95 94.43
N ILE A 870 23.26 -14.39 93.43
CA ILE A 870 23.52 -13.05 92.89
C ILE A 870 22.56 -12.03 93.49
N SER A 871 21.32 -12.44 93.76
CA SER A 871 20.29 -11.55 94.32
C SER A 871 19.16 -12.37 94.94
N ARG A 872 18.33 -11.73 95.78
CA ARG A 872 17.07 -12.30 96.25
C ARG A 872 15.95 -11.26 96.27
N ARG A 873 14.72 -11.74 96.19
CA ARG A 873 13.50 -10.95 96.23
C ARG A 873 12.47 -11.61 97.14
N LYS A 874 11.77 -10.78 97.91
CA LYS A 874 10.59 -11.18 98.66
C LYS A 874 9.39 -11.08 97.73
N VAL A 875 8.63 -12.16 97.61
CA VAL A 875 7.41 -12.23 96.77
C VAL A 875 6.22 -12.48 97.68
N THR A 876 5.13 -11.75 97.46
CA THR A 876 3.94 -11.76 98.34
C THR A 876 2.67 -11.81 97.50
N ALA A 877 1.52 -11.93 98.15
CA ALA A 877 0.23 -11.79 97.48
C ALA A 877 0.00 -10.37 96.94
N GLU A 878 0.54 -9.32 97.59
CA GLU A 878 0.41 -7.92 97.14
C GLU A 878 1.17 -7.65 95.84
N SER A 879 2.21 -8.43 95.55
CA SER A 879 2.96 -8.37 94.29
C SER A 879 2.42 -9.34 93.23
N ASP A 880 1.16 -9.78 93.38
CA ASP A 880 0.51 -10.81 92.56
C ASP A 880 1.32 -12.10 92.40
N TRP A 881 2.13 -12.44 93.41
CA TRP A 881 3.04 -13.59 93.37
C TRP A 881 4.07 -13.51 92.23
N GLU A 882 4.38 -12.32 91.74
CA GLU A 882 5.34 -12.06 90.68
C GLU A 882 6.49 -11.15 91.16
N THR A 883 7.66 -11.28 90.53
CA THR A 883 8.81 -10.39 90.69
C THR A 883 9.64 -10.41 89.41
N VAL A 884 10.45 -9.38 89.17
CA VAL A 884 11.41 -9.35 88.06
C VAL A 884 12.80 -9.04 88.63
N PHE A 885 13.82 -9.79 88.19
CA PHE A 885 15.21 -9.40 88.39
C PHE A 885 15.65 -8.58 87.18
N GLN A 886 15.76 -7.27 87.37
CA GLN A 886 15.97 -6.33 86.28
C GLN A 886 17.44 -5.99 86.06
N ASN A 887 17.76 -5.58 84.83
CA ASN A 887 19.06 -5.07 84.40
C ASN A 887 20.23 -6.00 84.72
N LEU A 888 20.05 -7.30 84.55
CA LEU A 888 21.10 -8.28 84.76
C LEU A 888 21.99 -8.35 83.51
N PRO A 889 23.32 -8.39 83.62
CA PRO A 889 24.17 -8.61 82.45
C PRO A 889 23.73 -9.88 81.72
N ARG A 890 23.47 -9.80 80.43
CA ARG A 890 23.09 -10.97 79.63
C ARG A 890 24.32 -11.83 79.31
N TYR A 891 25.47 -11.19 79.16
CA TYR A 891 26.75 -11.81 78.84
C TYR A 891 27.77 -11.56 79.96
N ASP A 892 28.71 -12.48 80.14
CA ASP A 892 29.83 -12.30 81.05
C ASP A 892 30.96 -11.46 80.44
N SER A 893 32.06 -11.29 81.18
CA SER A 893 33.24 -10.55 80.72
C SER A 893 33.96 -11.17 79.52
N GLN A 894 33.57 -12.38 79.12
CA GLN A 894 34.10 -13.14 78.00
C GLN A 894 33.11 -13.14 76.81
N GLY A 895 31.95 -12.50 76.96
CA GLY A 895 30.90 -12.46 75.93
C GLY A 895 30.05 -13.72 75.86
N GLU A 896 30.16 -14.63 76.82
CA GLU A 896 29.33 -15.84 76.90
C GLU A 896 28.02 -15.55 77.64
N VAL A 897 26.93 -16.21 77.24
CA VAL A 897 25.60 -16.01 77.85
C VAL A 897 25.62 -16.49 79.30
N ILE A 898 25.24 -15.63 80.24
CA ILE A 898 25.16 -15.99 81.66
C ILE A 898 23.93 -16.89 81.90
N ASP A 899 24.16 -18.10 82.42
CA ASP A 899 23.09 -19.02 82.84
C ASP A 899 22.53 -18.63 84.21
N TYR A 900 21.49 -17.79 84.20
CA TYR A 900 20.73 -17.47 85.41
C TYR A 900 19.70 -18.55 85.73
N GLN A 901 19.64 -18.95 86.98
CA GLN A 901 18.63 -19.86 87.53
C GLN A 901 17.94 -19.23 88.74
N VAL A 902 16.78 -19.74 89.13
CA VAL A 902 16.11 -19.29 90.37
C VAL A 902 15.94 -20.44 91.35
N LYS A 903 15.99 -20.10 92.64
CA LYS A 903 15.79 -21.03 93.76
C LYS A 903 14.81 -20.40 94.75
N GLU A 904 13.91 -21.18 95.33
CA GLU A 904 13.06 -20.73 96.43
C GLU A 904 13.66 -21.19 97.76
N LEU A 905 13.68 -20.32 98.79
CA LEU A 905 13.99 -20.75 100.15
C LEU A 905 12.88 -21.68 100.68
N GLU A 906 13.25 -22.66 101.51
CA GLU A 906 12.31 -23.69 101.99
C GLU A 906 11.07 -23.06 102.63
N VAL A 907 9.90 -23.38 102.07
CA VAL A 907 8.60 -22.97 102.57
C VAL A 907 8.00 -24.16 103.32
N ASN A 908 7.82 -24.02 104.64
CA ASN A 908 7.31 -25.11 105.47
C ASN A 908 5.95 -25.62 104.93
N GLY A 909 5.83 -26.94 104.77
CA GLY A 909 4.62 -27.60 104.28
C GLY A 909 4.46 -27.66 102.75
N TYR A 910 5.40 -27.12 101.98
CA TYR A 910 5.33 -27.09 100.51
C TYR A 910 6.58 -27.68 99.85
N ALA A 911 6.38 -28.36 98.72
CA ALA A 911 7.44 -28.77 97.81
C ALA A 911 7.45 -27.88 96.56
N ALA A 912 8.60 -27.31 96.23
CA ALA A 912 8.77 -26.40 95.10
C ALA A 912 9.24 -27.12 93.83
N LYS A 913 8.67 -26.75 92.67
CA LYS A 913 9.13 -27.17 91.34
C LYS A 913 9.29 -25.93 90.46
N ILE A 914 10.47 -25.77 89.86
CA ILE A 914 10.84 -24.61 89.06
C ILE A 914 10.90 -25.02 87.58
N ARG A 915 10.33 -24.19 86.70
CA ARG A 915 10.38 -24.37 85.24
C ARG A 915 10.68 -23.03 84.56
N GLY A 916 11.22 -23.07 83.36
CA GLY A 916 11.51 -21.87 82.56
C GLY A 916 13.02 -21.65 82.34
N SER A 917 13.37 -20.49 81.81
CA SER A 917 14.76 -20.06 81.58
C SER A 917 14.87 -18.54 81.75
N ALA A 918 16.09 -18.02 81.88
CA ALA A 918 16.33 -16.58 81.99
C ALA A 918 15.66 -15.75 80.86
N GLN A 919 15.68 -16.28 79.63
CA GLN A 919 15.13 -15.63 78.42
C GLN A 919 13.59 -15.61 78.37
N LYS A 920 12.94 -16.63 78.93
CA LYS A 920 11.47 -16.78 78.90
C LYS A 920 10.80 -16.45 80.24
N GLY A 921 11.58 -16.26 81.30
CA GLY A 921 11.12 -16.18 82.67
C GLY A 921 11.03 -17.54 83.38
N PHE A 922 10.93 -17.50 84.71
CA PHE A 922 10.79 -18.68 85.55
C PHE A 922 9.40 -18.75 86.18
N THR A 923 8.87 -19.97 86.35
CA THR A 923 7.68 -20.25 87.14
C THR A 923 8.02 -21.20 88.28
N ILE A 924 7.74 -20.79 89.50
CA ILE A 924 7.91 -21.59 90.71
C ILE A 924 6.53 -22.10 91.13
N GLN A 925 6.31 -23.41 91.09
CA GLN A 925 5.08 -24.04 91.54
C GLN A 925 5.27 -24.74 92.88
N ASN A 926 4.50 -24.35 93.89
CA ASN A 926 4.55 -24.96 95.22
C ASN A 926 3.34 -25.84 95.37
N THR A 927 3.58 -27.09 95.72
CA THR A 927 2.53 -28.07 95.98
C THR A 927 2.52 -28.37 97.46
N TYR A 928 1.36 -28.27 98.10
CA TYR A 928 1.24 -28.61 99.50
C TYR A 928 1.49 -30.11 99.73
N VAL A 929 2.31 -30.43 100.73
CA VAL A 929 2.74 -31.79 101.07
C VAL A 929 2.59 -32.14 102.57
N GLY A 930 2.00 -31.25 103.39
CA GLY A 930 1.78 -31.47 104.82
C GLY A 930 2.75 -30.66 105.70
N MET A 931 2.25 -29.98 106.74
CA MET A 931 3.09 -29.21 107.67
C MET A 931 4.06 -30.13 108.43
N LYS A 932 5.34 -29.75 108.52
CA LYS A 932 6.30 -30.41 109.42
C LYS A 932 6.11 -29.83 110.84
N GLU A 933 5.93 -30.68 111.86
CA GLU A 933 5.75 -30.27 113.27
C GLU A 933 6.95 -29.47 113.79
N PRO A 934 6.73 -28.38 114.57
CA PRO A 934 7.80 -27.65 115.25
C PRO A 934 8.18 -28.28 116.60
N PRO A 935 9.47 -28.35 116.99
CA PRO A 935 9.86 -28.85 118.31
C PRO A 935 9.49 -27.88 119.46
N SER A 936 9.09 -28.46 120.59
CA SER A 936 8.54 -27.83 121.80
C SER A 936 9.60 -27.39 122.83
N GLN A 937 9.33 -26.23 123.46
CA GLN A 937 9.80 -25.68 124.75
C GLN A 937 11.26 -25.19 124.93
N ALA A 938 11.34 -23.93 125.39
CA ALA A 938 12.52 -23.23 125.90
C ALA A 938 12.62 -23.28 127.43
N PRO A 939 13.83 -23.17 128.02
CA PRO A 939 14.04 -22.54 129.33
C PRO A 939 14.48 -21.08 129.20
N ALA A 940 14.11 -20.27 130.19
CA ALA A 940 14.31 -18.81 130.29
C ALA A 940 15.59 -18.45 131.10
N PRO A 941 15.89 -17.16 131.38
CA PRO A 941 17.14 -16.50 131.01
C PRO A 941 18.18 -16.36 132.15
N ASP A 942 19.47 -16.30 131.80
CA ASP A 942 20.54 -15.77 132.67
C ASP A 942 21.18 -14.51 132.04
N ARG A 943 21.39 -13.48 132.86
CA ARG A 943 22.19 -12.25 132.61
C ARG A 943 22.86 -11.84 133.94
N PRO A 944 23.97 -11.06 133.97
CA PRO A 944 24.93 -10.72 132.90
C PRO A 944 26.42 -10.86 133.32
N SER A 945 27.34 -10.82 132.36
CA SER A 945 28.68 -10.24 132.59
C SER A 945 29.20 -9.58 131.32
N THR A 946 29.56 -8.31 131.47
CA THR A 946 30.00 -7.32 130.49
C THR A 946 31.52 -7.23 130.41
N THR A 947 32.05 -7.20 129.18
CA THR A 947 33.23 -6.40 128.79
C THR A 947 33.16 -6.14 127.28
N GLU A 948 32.61 -4.99 126.88
CA GLU A 948 33.26 -3.89 126.12
C GLU A 948 33.94 -4.30 124.80
N ARG A 949 33.70 -3.69 123.62
CA ARG A 949 33.10 -2.39 123.24
C ARG A 949 32.73 -2.42 121.73
N LEU A 950 31.60 -1.82 121.37
CA LEU A 950 31.35 -1.22 120.05
C LEU A 950 31.91 0.21 120.04
N PRO A 951 32.19 0.77 118.85
CA PRO A 951 31.68 2.09 118.53
C PRO A 951 30.54 1.99 117.50
N ASP A 952 29.37 2.49 117.91
CA ASP A 952 28.40 3.18 117.05
C ASP A 952 29.08 4.47 116.54
N VAL A 953 28.83 5.00 115.33
CA VAL A 953 27.62 5.75 114.95
C VAL A 953 27.38 5.62 113.44
N GLY A 954 26.12 5.43 113.05
CA GLY A 954 25.69 5.24 111.66
C GLY A 954 25.48 6.50 110.80
N ASP A 955 24.62 6.27 109.79
CA ASP A 955 23.84 7.25 109.02
C ASP A 955 24.55 8.07 107.93
N ARG A 956 24.61 7.55 106.68
CA ARG A 956 24.70 8.35 105.44
C ARG A 956 24.16 7.61 104.21
N LEU A 957 22.87 7.79 103.86
CA LEU A 957 22.42 8.02 102.45
C LEU A 957 20.91 8.28 102.28
N THR A 958 20.08 8.14 103.33
CA THR A 958 18.69 8.68 103.34
C THR A 958 18.63 10.19 103.60
N LEU A 959 19.73 10.83 104.03
CA LEU A 959 19.86 12.29 104.17
C LEU A 959 20.22 13.03 102.86
N VAL A 960 20.71 12.33 101.82
CA VAL A 960 21.16 12.96 100.57
C VAL A 960 20.02 13.16 99.56
N ALA A 961 19.03 12.26 99.53
CA ALA A 961 17.84 12.38 98.66
C ALA A 961 16.82 13.41 99.18
N ILE A 962 16.67 13.54 100.51
CA ILE A 962 15.87 14.59 101.15
C ILE A 962 16.55 15.97 100.98
N ALA A 963 17.89 16.03 101.02
CA ALA A 963 18.65 17.25 100.76
C ALA A 963 18.55 17.72 99.29
N LEU A 964 18.57 16.82 98.30
CA LEU A 964 18.41 17.17 96.88
C LEU A 964 16.98 17.64 96.53
N GLY A 965 15.95 17.03 97.14
CA GLY A 965 14.55 17.50 97.01
C GLY A 965 14.31 18.88 97.64
N LEU A 966 14.90 19.15 98.80
CA LEU A 966 14.85 20.46 99.46
C LEU A 966 15.67 21.53 98.71
N VAL A 967 16.76 21.15 98.02
CA VAL A 967 17.53 22.03 97.14
C VAL A 967 16.73 22.42 95.89
N CYS A 968 16.00 21.49 95.27
CA CYS A 968 15.09 21.80 94.15
C CYS A 968 13.91 22.69 94.55
N LEU A 969 13.30 22.47 95.72
CA LEU A 969 12.26 23.34 96.29
C LEU A 969 12.79 24.73 96.66
N ARG A 970 14.04 24.83 97.13
CA ARG A 970 14.71 26.10 97.44
C ARG A 970 15.11 26.89 96.17
N ILE A 971 15.49 26.21 95.10
CA ILE A 971 15.75 26.83 93.77
C ILE A 971 14.43 27.33 93.16
N ALA A 972 13.33 26.56 93.25
CA ALA A 972 12.01 27.01 92.81
C ALA A 972 11.49 28.21 93.64
N TYR A 973 11.73 28.23 94.96
CA TYR A 973 11.38 29.35 95.84
C TYR A 973 12.26 30.60 95.61
N LEU A 974 13.55 30.46 95.31
CA LEU A 974 14.45 31.57 94.99
C LEU A 974 14.09 32.21 93.63
N LEU A 975 13.73 31.41 92.62
CA LEU A 975 13.22 31.91 91.33
C LEU A 975 11.83 32.59 91.46
N TYR A 976 11.00 32.14 92.40
CA TYR A 976 9.75 32.81 92.77
C TYR A 976 9.98 34.14 93.53
N LYS A 977 11.05 34.23 94.34
CA LYS A 977 11.40 35.46 95.08
C LYS A 977 12.06 36.52 94.19
N GLU A 978 12.87 36.12 93.21
CA GLU A 978 13.54 37.05 92.28
C GLU A 978 12.57 37.69 91.26
N THR A 979 11.38 37.12 91.07
CA THR A 979 10.31 37.74 90.27
C THR A 979 9.48 38.77 91.06
N ARG A 980 9.73 38.96 92.36
CA ARG A 980 8.98 39.89 93.22
C ARG A 980 9.78 41.07 93.81
N SER A 981 11.10 41.13 93.64
CA SER A 981 11.95 42.28 94.06
C SER A 981 12.39 43.18 92.87
N LYS A 982 11.48 43.35 91.90
CA LYS A 982 11.36 44.58 91.08
C LYS A 982 9.94 45.13 91.25
N LYS A 983 9.61 45.37 92.51
CA LYS A 983 8.82 46.48 93.04
C LYS A 983 9.31 46.60 94.49
N ASP A 984 10.15 47.61 94.66
CA ASP A 984 10.98 48.02 95.81
C ASP A 984 12.24 47.19 96.09
#